data_AF-A0A1S4ATE8-F1
#
_entry.id   AF-A0A1S4ATE8-F1
#
_cell.length_a   1.000
_cell.length_b   1.000
_cell.length_c   1.000
_cell.angle_alpha   90.00
_cell.angle_beta   90.00
_cell.angle_gamma   90.00
#
_symmetry.space_group_name_H-M   'P 1'
#
loop_
_entity.id
_entity.type
_entity.pdbx_description
1 polymer ?
#
loop_
_entity_poly.entity_id
_entity_poly.type
_entity_poly.pdbx_seq_one_letter_code
_entity_poly.pdbx_strand_id
1 'polypeptide(L)'
;MEDPTDNIKSQIVTQCLTRKTQQIPIHKTSNQMPEYCFTITSVLKNNFDGSESGSLLHCMNQTLTIFGSRLLRHWVTHPLCDRNMIGARLDAVSEIAESMKTYRTSHTSVLEMEGADVTISQSEIHHIISSVLSTLGRSPDIQRGITRIFHKKATASEFIAVIQAILTAAKQLQQLWIEEYKSTNLQRETLRSVLLRKLISIASSSTVINAAAKLLSALNKEAADRRDLHNLFFISDGKFPEVAEGTRRVELANEKLDSLIVVYRKQLHIRNLEYTSVAGITHLIELPLDTKVPPDWVKVNSTKKAIRYHPPEVLVALDELALANEQLTIVCQAAWNNFLTRFGGYFAEFQAAVQALASLDCLNSLAILSRNKNYVRPLFVKDDEAVQIHICSGRHPVLERVLQENFVPNDTDLHAEREYCQIVTGPNMGGKSCYIRQVALIALMAQVGSFVPAFSAKLQVLDGIYTRMGASDSIQQGRSTFLEELSEASDILKKCSASSLVILDELGRGTSTHDGVAIAYATLQYLLEHKKCMILFVTHYPEIVSIKNEYPGSVGPYHVSYLTSQREVNGDFKSNEKMDHINSEDITYLYKLAPGVCERSFGFKVAQLAQLPVMCIQRAIVIAGRLEAAVSNYTTQNRTRRSSSISYSKDGCKVSEPVEYVLEPDCLSAGRVEHLDDMGELYREFFLNLNFALLEEHDDDRRLQFLMQARSLAAQLISS
;
A
#
# COMPACT_ATOMS: atom_id res chain seq x y z
N MET A 1 11.73 15.09 45.74
CA MET A 1 12.32 13.80 45.32
C MET A 1 11.21 13.05 44.62
N GLU A 2 11.06 13.33 43.33
CA GLU A 2 10.05 12.71 42.47
C GLU A 2 10.71 11.58 41.68
N ASP A 3 10.02 10.44 41.63
CA ASP A 3 10.51 9.16 41.13
C ASP A 3 10.58 9.17 39.58
N PRO A 4 11.72 8.88 38.93
CA PRO A 4 11.88 9.07 37.48
C PRO A 4 11.13 8.06 36.61
N THR A 5 10.44 7.08 37.20
CA THR A 5 9.86 5.94 36.47
C THR A 5 8.45 6.15 35.91
N ASP A 6 7.72 7.19 36.34
CA ASP A 6 6.36 7.47 35.84
C ASP A 6 6.33 8.34 34.58
N ASN A 7 7.44 9.00 34.22
CA ASN A 7 7.50 9.84 33.02
C ASN A 7 7.79 9.04 31.73
N ILE A 8 8.27 7.79 31.86
CA ILE A 8 8.65 6.93 30.72
C ILE A 8 7.44 6.13 30.17
N LYS A 9 6.46 5.81 31.03
CA LYS A 9 5.23 5.10 30.59
C LYS A 9 4.26 6.00 29.79
N SER A 10 4.33 7.31 29.98
CA SER A 10 3.57 8.32 29.23
C SER A 10 4.16 8.58 27.83
N GLN A 11 5.49 8.56 27.69
CA GLN A 11 6.15 8.89 26.42
C GLN A 11 6.04 7.77 25.35
N ILE A 12 6.03 6.50 25.75
CA ILE A 12 5.96 5.37 24.80
C ILE A 12 4.56 5.21 24.18
N VAL A 13 3.50 5.65 24.88
CA VAL A 13 2.12 5.63 24.34
C VAL A 13 1.80 6.89 23.53
N THR A 14 2.47 8.01 23.84
CA THR A 14 2.26 9.29 23.14
C THR A 14 2.97 9.36 21.79
N GLN A 15 4.10 8.66 21.62
CA GLN A 15 4.83 8.61 20.34
C GLN A 15 4.11 7.80 19.23
N CYS A 16 3.12 6.97 19.57
CA CYS A 16 2.37 6.18 18.58
C CYS A 16 1.08 6.84 18.04
N LEU A 17 0.61 7.98 18.60
CA LEU A 17 -0.80 8.38 18.38
C LEU A 17 -1.04 9.84 17.98
N THR A 18 -0.01 10.67 17.74
CA THR A 18 -0.23 12.05 17.27
C THR A 18 0.68 12.42 16.10
N ARG A 19 0.09 12.65 14.91
CA ARG A 19 0.45 13.72 13.95
C ARG A 19 -0.43 13.61 12.69
N LYS A 20 -1.45 14.48 12.62
CA LYS A 20 -2.23 14.74 11.40
C LYS A 20 -1.71 16.01 10.73
N THR A 21 -1.71 16.00 9.40
CA THR A 21 -1.91 17.14 8.48
C THR A 21 -0.89 18.29 8.52
N GLN A 22 0.25 18.11 7.82
CA GLN A 22 0.92 19.14 6.99
C GLN A 22 2.06 18.45 6.18
N GLN A 23 2.15 18.75 4.88
CA GLN A 23 3.19 18.24 3.96
C GLN A 23 4.55 18.87 4.30
N ILE A 24 5.40 18.20 5.10
CA ILE A 24 6.83 18.56 5.37
C ILE A 24 7.60 17.23 5.65
N PRO A 25 8.86 17.05 5.20
CA PRO A 25 9.42 15.73 4.88
C PRO A 25 9.72 14.85 6.11
N ILE A 26 9.57 13.55 5.86
CA ILE A 26 9.61 12.43 6.82
C ILE A 26 11.00 12.30 7.45
N HIS A 27 11.12 12.53 8.76
CA HIS A 27 12.23 12.00 9.55
C HIS A 27 11.89 10.56 10.00
N LYS A 28 12.76 9.61 9.62
CA LYS A 28 12.68 8.15 9.85
C LYS A 28 12.35 7.78 11.31
N THR A 29 11.22 7.13 11.55
CA THR A 29 10.97 6.31 12.76
C THR A 29 11.55 4.91 12.55
N SER A 30 12.35 4.41 13.50
CA SER A 30 13.20 3.21 13.37
C SER A 30 12.47 1.87 13.21
N ASN A 31 11.15 1.81 13.41
CA ASN A 31 10.40 0.54 13.55
C ASN A 31 9.54 0.19 12.32
N GLN A 32 9.62 0.97 11.25
CA GLN A 32 8.90 0.73 10.00
C GLN A 32 9.89 0.68 8.83
N MET A 33 9.57 -0.13 7.84
CA MET A 33 10.36 -0.18 6.60
C MET A 33 10.29 1.18 5.87
N PRO A 34 11.39 1.66 5.25
CA PRO A 34 11.40 2.94 4.54
C PRO A 34 10.41 2.98 3.36
N GLU A 35 9.79 4.14 3.10
CA GLU A 35 8.76 4.32 2.05
C GLU A 35 9.26 3.97 0.62
N TYR A 36 10.57 4.12 0.35
CA TYR A 36 11.22 3.76 -0.92
C TYR A 36 11.48 2.25 -1.08
N CYS A 37 11.12 1.44 -0.09
CA CYS A 37 11.32 -0.01 -0.09
C CYS A 37 10.15 -0.78 -0.73
N PHE A 38 9.21 -0.09 -1.38
CA PHE A 38 7.97 -0.65 -1.88
C PHE A 38 7.78 -0.39 -3.37
N THR A 39 8.68 -0.92 -4.19
CA THR A 39 8.51 -0.95 -5.65
C THR A 39 7.92 -2.28 -6.14
N ILE A 40 7.30 -3.06 -5.24
CA ILE A 40 6.53 -4.23 -5.66
C ILE A 40 5.27 -3.70 -6.36
N THR A 41 5.32 -3.71 -7.68
CA THR A 41 4.16 -3.43 -8.52
C THR A 41 3.00 -4.35 -8.11
N SER A 42 1.76 -3.82 -8.03
CA SER A 42 0.56 -4.50 -7.52
C SER A 42 0.25 -4.47 -6.01
N VAL A 43 1.02 -3.76 -5.16
CA VAL A 43 0.68 -3.68 -3.71
C VAL A 43 -0.57 -2.82 -3.46
N LEU A 44 -0.63 -1.60 -4.00
CA LEU A 44 -1.75 -0.67 -3.79
C LEU A 44 -2.72 -0.59 -4.97
N LYS A 45 -2.19 -0.74 -6.18
CA LYS A 45 -2.90 -0.60 -7.44
C LYS A 45 -2.39 -1.67 -8.38
N ASN A 46 -3.27 -2.23 -9.20
CA ASN A 46 -2.85 -3.15 -10.25
C ASN A 46 -2.08 -2.41 -11.36
N ASN A 47 -1.37 -3.16 -12.19
CA ASN A 47 -0.59 -2.62 -13.30
C ASN A 47 -1.40 -2.48 -14.61
N PHE A 48 -2.66 -2.92 -14.65
CA PHE A 48 -3.46 -2.97 -15.87
C PHE A 48 -4.29 -1.70 -16.09
N ASP A 49 -5.10 -1.32 -15.10
CA ASP A 49 -5.97 -0.13 -15.15
C ASP A 49 -5.65 0.88 -14.04
N GLY A 50 -4.67 0.60 -13.18
CA GLY A 50 -4.28 1.47 -12.06
C GLY A 50 -5.33 1.55 -10.94
N SER A 51 -6.36 0.70 -10.98
CA SER A 51 -7.35 0.57 -9.91
C SER A 51 -6.82 -0.26 -8.75
N GLU A 52 -7.49 -0.17 -7.61
CA GLU A 52 -7.15 -0.97 -6.43
C GLU A 52 -7.58 -2.44 -6.60
N SER A 53 -8.54 -2.71 -7.47
CA SER A 53 -9.03 -4.06 -7.77
C SER A 53 -7.89 -4.94 -8.27
N GLY A 54 -7.69 -6.11 -7.69
CA GLY A 54 -6.56 -6.99 -8.03
C GLY A 54 -5.21 -6.53 -7.48
N SER A 55 -5.16 -5.61 -6.52
CA SER A 55 -3.97 -5.33 -5.70
C SER A 55 -3.90 -6.19 -4.44
N LEU A 56 -2.73 -6.22 -3.79
CA LEU A 56 -2.59 -6.84 -2.47
C LEU A 56 -3.49 -6.16 -1.43
N LEU A 57 -3.55 -4.82 -1.42
CA LEU A 57 -4.39 -4.08 -0.50
C LEU A 57 -5.87 -4.48 -0.65
N HIS A 58 -6.37 -4.57 -1.88
CA HIS A 58 -7.73 -5.03 -2.13
C HIS A 58 -7.96 -6.45 -1.61
N CYS A 59 -6.95 -7.32 -1.71
CA CYS A 59 -7.06 -8.65 -1.12
C CYS A 59 -7.16 -8.59 0.40
N MET A 60 -6.30 -7.81 1.06
CA MET A 60 -6.25 -7.75 2.52
C MET A 60 -7.39 -6.95 3.15
N ASN A 61 -8.00 -6.03 2.41
CA ASN A 61 -8.97 -5.08 2.92
C ASN A 61 -10.39 -5.66 2.94
N GLN A 62 -10.80 -6.06 4.15
CA GLN A 62 -12.15 -6.48 4.56
C GLN A 62 -12.65 -5.57 5.70
N THR A 63 -12.12 -4.35 5.81
CA THR A 63 -12.51 -3.39 6.84
C THR A 63 -13.94 -2.92 6.64
N LEU A 64 -14.65 -2.68 7.73
CA LEU A 64 -16.05 -2.24 7.71
C LEU A 64 -16.19 -0.72 7.80
N THR A 65 -15.11 -0.02 8.17
CA THR A 65 -15.10 1.43 8.35
C THR A 65 -14.10 2.12 7.42
N ILE A 66 -14.40 3.36 7.02
CA ILE A 66 -13.55 4.15 6.11
C ILE A 66 -12.19 4.46 6.78
N PHE A 67 -12.20 4.76 8.08
CA PHE A 67 -10.98 5.07 8.82
C PHE A 67 -10.13 3.82 9.11
N GLY A 68 -10.75 2.64 9.27
CA GLY A 68 -10.06 1.34 9.29
C GLY A 68 -9.36 1.06 7.96
N SER A 69 -10.06 1.23 6.84
CA SER A 69 -9.49 1.08 5.48
C SER A 69 -8.26 1.97 5.25
N ARG A 70 -8.31 3.23 5.70
CA ARG A 70 -7.15 4.15 5.64
C ARG A 70 -5.98 3.66 6.48
N LEU A 71 -6.25 3.16 7.69
CA LEU A 71 -5.21 2.64 8.57
C LEU A 71 -4.59 1.35 8.02
N LEU A 72 -5.40 0.45 7.45
CA LEU A 72 -4.89 -0.78 6.83
C LEU A 72 -3.99 -0.47 5.62
N ARG A 73 -4.37 0.51 4.79
CA ARG A 73 -3.48 1.01 3.72
C ARG A 73 -2.14 1.46 4.29
N HIS A 74 -2.15 2.21 5.39
CA HIS A 74 -0.93 2.64 6.05
C HIS A 74 -0.11 1.44 6.58
N TRP A 75 -0.74 0.41 7.16
CA TRP A 75 -0.03 -0.80 7.61
C TRP A 75 0.62 -1.54 6.46
N VAL A 76 -0.05 -1.63 5.30
CA VAL A 76 0.48 -2.30 4.09
C VAL A 76 1.66 -1.52 3.49
N THR A 77 1.63 -0.19 3.50
CA THR A 77 2.74 0.64 3.00
C THR A 77 3.87 0.82 3.99
N HIS A 78 3.64 0.52 5.27
CA HIS A 78 4.62 0.62 6.35
C HIS A 78 4.60 -0.66 7.22
N PRO A 79 5.00 -1.82 6.67
CA PRO A 79 5.20 -3.04 7.44
C PRO A 79 6.15 -2.80 8.62
N LEU A 80 5.93 -3.57 9.68
CA LEU A 80 6.68 -3.45 10.91
C LEU A 80 8.05 -4.14 10.78
N CYS A 81 9.05 -3.59 11.46
CA CYS A 81 10.38 -4.20 11.62
C CYS A 81 10.61 -4.76 13.04
N ASP A 82 9.62 -4.67 13.93
CA ASP A 82 9.70 -5.20 15.30
C ASP A 82 8.93 -6.52 15.40
N ARG A 83 9.65 -7.61 15.69
CA ARG A 83 9.08 -8.96 15.87
C ARG A 83 7.97 -8.99 16.92
N ASN A 84 8.12 -8.27 18.03
CA ASN A 84 7.15 -8.28 19.12
C ASN A 84 5.85 -7.59 18.70
N MET A 85 5.95 -6.49 17.96
CA MET A 85 4.77 -5.80 17.42
C MET A 85 4.05 -6.65 16.37
N ILE A 86 4.80 -7.36 15.50
CA ILE A 86 4.23 -8.30 14.54
C ILE A 86 3.53 -9.45 15.27
N GLY A 87 4.19 -10.05 16.25
CA GLY A 87 3.65 -11.12 17.10
C GLY A 87 2.35 -10.69 17.78
N ALA A 88 2.33 -9.50 18.38
CA ALA A 88 1.14 -8.96 19.03
C ALA A 88 -0.06 -8.79 18.06
N ARG A 89 0.19 -8.41 16.80
CA ARG A 89 -0.86 -8.39 15.76
C ARG A 89 -1.31 -9.81 15.41
N LEU A 90 -0.39 -10.74 15.18
CA LEU A 90 -0.70 -12.13 14.85
C LEU A 90 -1.50 -12.82 15.96
N ASP A 91 -1.20 -12.53 17.23
CA ASP A 91 -1.92 -13.07 18.38
C ASP A 91 -3.36 -12.55 18.42
N ALA A 92 -3.55 -11.24 18.22
CA ALA A 92 -4.89 -10.65 18.13
C ALA A 92 -5.69 -11.19 16.93
N VAL A 93 -5.04 -11.35 15.77
CA VAL A 93 -5.66 -11.93 14.57
C VAL A 93 -6.07 -13.39 14.81
N SER A 94 -5.22 -14.17 15.49
CA SER A 94 -5.51 -15.57 15.82
C SER A 94 -6.70 -15.69 16.75
N GLU A 95 -6.72 -14.89 17.82
CA GLU A 95 -7.81 -14.88 18.79
C GLU A 95 -9.15 -14.47 18.17
N ILE A 96 -9.17 -13.41 17.34
CA ILE A 96 -10.37 -13.00 16.61
C ILE A 96 -10.80 -14.11 15.64
N ALA A 97 -9.88 -14.73 14.89
CA ALA A 97 -10.21 -15.80 13.95
C ALA A 97 -10.75 -17.07 14.66
N GLU A 98 -10.23 -17.41 15.84
CA GLU A 98 -10.73 -18.50 16.68
C GLU A 98 -12.17 -18.24 17.14
N SER A 99 -12.47 -17.02 17.59
CA SER A 99 -13.84 -16.63 17.99
C SER A 99 -14.88 -16.74 16.87
N MET A 100 -14.46 -16.71 15.60
CA MET A 100 -15.36 -16.90 14.46
C MET A 100 -15.70 -18.38 14.18
N LYS A 101 -14.85 -19.33 14.60
CA LYS A 101 -15.03 -20.77 14.30
C LYS A 101 -16.13 -21.39 15.16
N THR A 102 -16.22 -20.99 16.42
CA THR A 102 -17.20 -21.47 17.41
C THR A 102 -18.66 -21.15 17.04
N TYR A 103 -18.91 -20.13 16.21
CA TYR A 103 -20.27 -19.76 15.78
C TYR A 103 -20.88 -20.72 14.74
N ARG A 104 -20.08 -21.50 14.00
CA ARG A 104 -20.62 -22.43 12.99
C ARG A 104 -21.08 -23.77 13.59
N THR A 105 -20.52 -24.19 14.72
CA THR A 105 -20.85 -25.47 15.35
C THR A 105 -22.23 -25.47 16.01
N SER A 106 -22.81 -24.31 16.30
CA SER A 106 -24.14 -24.15 16.89
C SER A 106 -25.31 -24.18 15.88
N HIS A 107 -25.04 -24.20 14.57
CA HIS A 107 -26.08 -24.26 13.53
C HIS A 107 -26.12 -25.57 12.73
N THR A 108 -25.30 -26.57 13.06
CA THR A 108 -25.29 -27.85 12.33
C THR A 108 -24.91 -29.03 13.23
N SER A 109 -25.79 -29.39 14.17
CA SER A 109 -25.93 -30.75 14.73
C SER A 109 -26.93 -30.73 15.89
N VAL A 110 -28.22 -30.81 15.56
CA VAL A 110 -29.15 -31.50 16.46
C VAL A 110 -28.92 -32.97 16.17
N LEU A 111 -28.15 -33.64 17.02
CA LEU A 111 -28.26 -35.04 17.45
C LEU A 111 -26.97 -35.44 18.20
N GLU A 112 -27.12 -35.63 19.51
CA GLU A 112 -26.39 -36.57 20.37
C GLU A 112 -24.89 -36.31 20.67
N MET A 113 -24.59 -35.77 21.86
CA MET A 113 -24.12 -36.52 23.05
C MET A 113 -23.47 -35.60 24.09
N GLU A 114 -23.70 -35.95 25.34
CA GLU A 114 -23.47 -35.22 26.58
C GLU A 114 -22.00 -34.86 26.85
N GLY A 115 -21.77 -33.59 27.18
CA GLY A 115 -20.46 -33.02 27.53
C GLY A 115 -20.51 -31.49 27.56
N ALA A 116 -21.59 -30.92 28.12
CA ALA A 116 -21.84 -29.49 28.14
C ALA A 116 -21.19 -28.86 29.38
N ASP A 117 -20.10 -28.08 29.22
CA ASP A 117 -19.91 -26.79 29.95
C ASP A 117 -18.71 -25.89 29.56
N VAL A 118 -18.19 -25.89 28.31
CA VAL A 118 -16.92 -25.15 28.01
C VAL A 118 -16.93 -24.19 26.80
N THR A 119 -17.95 -24.14 25.94
CA THR A 119 -17.82 -23.48 24.62
C THR A 119 -18.50 -22.11 24.44
N ILE A 120 -19.14 -21.53 25.48
CA ILE A 120 -20.03 -20.36 25.31
C ILE A 120 -19.30 -18.99 25.28
N SER A 121 -18.06 -18.87 25.77
CA SER A 121 -17.42 -17.55 25.98
C SER A 121 -16.69 -16.95 24.76
N GLN A 122 -16.21 -17.76 23.80
CA GLN A 122 -15.39 -17.23 22.70
C GLN A 122 -16.21 -16.66 21.53
N SER A 123 -17.45 -17.10 21.32
CA SER A 123 -18.30 -16.65 20.19
C SER A 123 -18.77 -15.19 20.29
N GLU A 124 -18.65 -14.57 21.46
CA GLU A 124 -19.17 -13.22 21.72
C GLU A 124 -18.19 -12.12 21.25
N ILE A 125 -16.88 -12.38 21.26
CA ILE A 125 -15.83 -11.39 20.92
C ILE A 125 -16.01 -10.89 19.49
N HIS A 126 -15.98 -11.80 18.50
CA HIS A 126 -16.16 -11.42 17.10
C HIS A 126 -17.55 -10.83 16.83
N HIS A 127 -18.61 -11.37 17.46
CA HIS A 127 -19.95 -10.83 17.24
C HIS A 127 -20.06 -9.37 17.70
N ILE A 128 -19.53 -9.04 18.88
CA ILE A 128 -19.53 -7.67 19.41
C ILE A 128 -18.65 -6.77 18.54
N ILE A 129 -17.41 -7.19 18.23
CA ILE A 129 -16.51 -6.40 17.37
C ILE A 129 -17.15 -6.15 16.00
N SER A 130 -17.68 -7.18 15.34
CA SER A 130 -18.32 -7.05 14.03
C SER A 130 -19.58 -6.19 14.08
N SER A 131 -20.38 -6.28 15.15
CA SER A 131 -21.58 -5.46 15.34
C SER A 131 -21.24 -3.98 15.53
N VAL A 132 -20.25 -3.68 16.37
CA VAL A 132 -19.71 -2.33 16.57
C VAL A 132 -19.20 -1.77 15.26
N LEU A 133 -18.34 -2.50 14.56
CA LEU A 133 -17.72 -2.05 13.32
C LEU A 133 -18.73 -1.89 12.18
N SER A 134 -19.72 -2.77 12.06
CA SER A 134 -20.81 -2.64 11.09
C SER A 134 -21.68 -1.40 11.37
N THR A 135 -21.94 -1.12 12.64
CA THR A 135 -22.69 0.09 13.05
C THR A 135 -21.89 1.36 12.74
N LEU A 136 -20.58 1.36 13.01
CA LEU A 136 -19.68 2.46 12.67
C LEU A 136 -19.51 2.64 11.16
N GLY A 137 -19.54 1.55 10.38
CA GLY A 137 -19.50 1.59 8.91
C GLY A 137 -20.70 2.28 8.28
N ARG A 138 -21.87 2.23 8.94
CA ARG A 138 -23.09 2.97 8.54
C ARG A 138 -23.17 4.39 9.11
N SER A 139 -22.27 4.72 10.05
CA SER A 139 -22.21 6.03 10.70
C SER A 139 -21.34 7.00 9.89
N PRO A 140 -21.42 8.33 10.15
CA PRO A 140 -20.46 9.27 9.57
C PRO A 140 -19.02 8.89 9.92
N ASP A 141 -18.06 9.31 9.10
CA ASP A 141 -16.63 9.10 9.33
C ASP A 141 -16.20 9.80 10.63
N ILE A 142 -16.22 9.06 11.75
CA ILE A 142 -15.93 9.57 13.08
C ILE A 142 -14.53 10.17 13.18
N GLN A 143 -13.55 9.65 12.41
CA GLN A 143 -12.17 10.14 12.42
C GLN A 143 -12.07 11.53 11.79
N ARG A 144 -12.80 11.78 10.71
CA ARG A 144 -12.94 13.13 10.13
C ARG A 144 -13.83 14.01 11.02
N GLY A 145 -14.91 13.45 11.54
CA GLY A 145 -15.86 14.09 12.44
C GLY A 145 -15.18 14.76 13.64
N ILE A 146 -14.43 14.00 14.46
CA ILE A 146 -13.73 14.56 15.63
C ILE A 146 -12.73 15.66 15.26
N THR A 147 -12.12 15.58 14.08
CA THR A 147 -11.17 16.61 13.59
C THR A 147 -11.90 17.89 13.18
N ARG A 148 -13.08 17.76 12.53
CA ARG A 148 -13.91 18.92 12.19
C ARG A 148 -14.50 19.59 13.43
N ILE A 149 -14.88 18.81 14.43
CA ILE A 149 -15.32 19.31 15.74
C ILE A 149 -14.19 20.10 16.39
N PHE A 150 -12.98 19.54 16.46
CA PHE A 150 -11.79 20.21 17.02
C PHE A 150 -11.47 21.53 16.32
N HIS A 151 -11.54 21.58 14.99
CA HIS A 151 -11.34 22.82 14.22
C HIS A 151 -12.57 23.74 14.15
N LYS A 152 -13.62 23.46 14.91
CA LYS A 152 -14.86 24.26 14.98
C LYS A 152 -15.60 24.41 13.64
N LYS A 153 -15.51 23.41 12.76
CA LYS A 153 -16.15 23.36 11.43
C LYS A 153 -17.28 22.34 11.31
N ALA A 154 -17.63 21.68 12.41
CA ALA A 154 -18.72 20.70 12.45
C ALA A 154 -20.06 21.38 12.74
N THR A 155 -21.14 20.88 12.13
CA THR A 155 -22.52 21.27 12.48
C THR A 155 -22.95 20.56 13.76
N ALA A 156 -24.02 21.05 14.41
CA ALA A 156 -24.59 20.40 15.58
C ALA A 156 -25.05 18.95 15.30
N SER A 157 -25.69 18.71 14.16
CA SER A 157 -26.11 17.37 13.74
C SER A 157 -24.91 16.43 13.50
N GLU A 158 -23.84 16.92 12.87
CA GLU A 158 -22.60 16.16 12.67
C GLU A 158 -21.93 15.85 14.02
N PHE A 159 -21.89 16.81 14.94
CA PHE A 159 -21.37 16.60 16.30
C PHE A 159 -22.12 15.48 17.01
N ILE A 160 -23.45 15.57 17.08
CA ILE A 160 -24.28 14.57 17.76
C ILE A 160 -24.10 13.20 17.13
N ALA A 161 -24.14 13.10 15.80
CA ALA A 161 -23.98 11.82 15.11
C ALA A 161 -22.62 11.15 15.38
N VAL A 162 -21.53 11.93 15.35
CA VAL A 162 -20.17 11.42 15.60
C VAL A 162 -19.99 10.99 17.05
N ILE A 163 -20.38 11.84 18.01
CA ILE A 163 -20.22 11.54 19.44
C ILE A 163 -21.14 10.40 19.87
N GLN A 164 -22.36 10.33 19.33
CA GLN A 164 -23.28 9.21 19.58
C GLN A 164 -22.73 7.89 19.02
N ALA A 165 -22.15 7.90 17.81
CA ALA A 165 -21.54 6.69 17.23
C ALA A 165 -20.39 6.17 18.10
N ILE A 166 -19.52 7.07 18.59
CA ILE A 166 -18.42 6.72 19.51
C ILE A 166 -18.97 6.19 20.84
N LEU A 167 -19.98 6.83 21.42
CA LEU A 167 -20.59 6.40 22.69
C LEU A 167 -21.22 5.00 22.57
N THR A 168 -21.98 4.74 21.50
CA THR A 168 -22.61 3.44 21.26
C THR A 168 -21.54 2.36 21.09
N ALA A 169 -20.49 2.62 20.31
CA ALA A 169 -19.38 1.69 20.13
C ALA A 169 -18.65 1.40 21.46
N ALA A 170 -18.33 2.44 22.24
CA ALA A 170 -17.65 2.30 23.52
C ALA A 170 -18.46 1.48 24.53
N LYS A 171 -19.78 1.72 24.64
CA LYS A 171 -20.68 0.97 25.53
C LYS A 171 -20.80 -0.50 25.13
N GLN A 172 -20.88 -0.80 23.84
CA GLN A 172 -20.93 -2.19 23.35
C GLN A 172 -19.61 -2.92 23.64
N LEU A 173 -18.46 -2.28 23.38
CA LEU A 173 -17.15 -2.84 23.70
C LEU A 173 -16.92 -3.00 25.20
N GLN A 174 -17.55 -2.18 26.05
CA GLN A 174 -17.47 -2.30 27.50
C GLN A 174 -18.08 -3.62 28.02
N GLN A 175 -19.02 -4.22 27.28
CA GLN A 175 -19.62 -5.51 27.65
C GLN A 175 -18.56 -6.61 27.73
N LEU A 176 -17.57 -6.59 26.81
CA LEU A 176 -16.44 -7.53 26.80
C LEU A 176 -15.51 -7.37 28.02
N TRP A 177 -15.55 -6.22 28.70
CA TRP A 177 -14.69 -5.92 29.86
C TRP A 177 -15.39 -6.15 31.20
N ILE A 178 -16.70 -5.91 31.28
CA ILE A 178 -17.47 -6.03 32.54
C ILE A 178 -17.51 -7.49 33.05
N GLU A 179 -17.36 -8.46 32.17
CA GLU A 179 -17.31 -9.89 32.52
C GLU A 179 -16.03 -10.31 33.27
N GLU A 180 -14.91 -9.58 33.09
CA GLU A 180 -13.66 -9.86 33.84
C GLU A 180 -13.78 -9.52 35.34
N TYR A 181 -14.59 -8.52 35.70
CA TYR A 181 -14.68 -8.02 37.09
C TYR A 181 -15.70 -8.76 37.97
N LYS A 182 -16.71 -9.43 37.39
CA LYS A 182 -17.74 -10.14 38.18
C LYS A 182 -17.32 -11.57 38.58
N SER A 183 -16.20 -12.06 38.06
CA SER A 183 -15.77 -13.46 38.17
C SER A 183 -14.71 -13.65 39.25
N THR A 184 -15.00 -13.31 40.51
CA THR A 184 -14.03 -13.38 41.62
C THR A 184 -13.66 -14.79 42.11
N ASN A 185 -13.92 -15.88 41.36
CA ASN A 185 -13.47 -17.21 41.81
C ASN A 185 -13.08 -18.23 40.72
N LEU A 186 -12.93 -17.85 39.45
CA LEU A 186 -12.25 -18.69 38.46
C LEU A 186 -11.67 -17.76 37.39
N GLN A 187 -10.34 -17.66 37.29
CA GLN A 187 -9.66 -16.89 36.25
C GLN A 187 -9.99 -17.48 34.87
N ARG A 188 -11.06 -16.99 34.24
CA ARG A 188 -11.26 -17.07 32.79
C ARG A 188 -10.83 -15.72 32.24
N GLU A 189 -9.56 -15.59 31.84
CA GLU A 189 -9.13 -14.46 31.01
C GLU A 189 -9.88 -14.56 29.68
N THR A 190 -10.91 -13.73 29.48
CA THR A 190 -11.74 -13.75 28.28
C THR A 190 -10.94 -13.30 27.04
N LEU A 191 -9.91 -12.45 27.24
CA LEU A 191 -9.04 -11.93 26.20
C LEU A 191 -7.56 -12.27 26.48
N ARG A 192 -6.97 -13.12 25.63
CA ARG A 192 -5.57 -13.58 25.72
C ARG A 192 -4.60 -12.59 25.09
N SER A 193 -4.97 -11.93 23.99
CA SER A 193 -4.10 -10.98 23.30
C SER A 193 -3.97 -9.68 24.07
N VAL A 194 -2.73 -9.35 24.46
CA VAL A 194 -2.38 -8.09 25.13
C VAL A 194 -2.76 -6.87 24.26
N LEU A 195 -2.58 -6.97 22.94
CA LEU A 195 -2.93 -5.90 22.02
C LEU A 195 -4.44 -5.69 21.97
N LEU A 196 -5.21 -6.76 21.84
CA LEU A 196 -6.67 -6.69 21.76
C LEU A 196 -7.25 -6.08 23.05
N ARG A 197 -6.78 -6.55 24.20
CA ARG A 197 -7.14 -6.02 25.52
C ARG A 197 -6.84 -4.52 25.66
N LYS A 198 -5.65 -4.09 25.24
CA LYS A 198 -5.26 -2.67 25.25
C LYS A 198 -6.16 -1.82 24.34
N LEU A 199 -6.44 -2.28 23.13
CA LEU A 199 -7.27 -1.56 22.17
C LEU A 199 -8.71 -1.42 22.66
N ILE A 200 -9.30 -2.50 23.18
CA ILE A 200 -10.66 -2.48 23.73
C ILE A 200 -10.72 -1.54 24.94
N SER A 201 -9.76 -1.62 25.87
CA SER A 201 -9.69 -0.74 27.05
C SER A 201 -9.60 0.75 26.68
N ILE A 202 -8.84 1.10 25.65
CA ILE A 202 -8.76 2.48 25.15
C ILE A 202 -10.08 2.92 24.51
N ALA A 203 -10.69 2.06 23.68
CA ALA A 203 -11.94 2.37 22.98
C ALA A 203 -13.15 2.44 23.91
N SER A 204 -13.17 1.67 25.01
CA SER A 204 -14.26 1.61 26.00
C SER A 204 -13.94 2.36 27.30
N SER A 205 -12.96 3.26 27.28
CA SER A 205 -12.57 4.03 28.47
C SER A 205 -13.75 4.78 29.09
N SER A 206 -13.87 4.70 30.41
CA SER A 206 -14.91 5.40 31.19
C SER A 206 -14.86 6.92 31.00
N THR A 207 -13.67 7.48 30.76
CA THR A 207 -13.50 8.91 30.47
C THR A 207 -14.20 9.31 29.17
N VAL A 208 -14.04 8.52 28.11
CA VAL A 208 -14.67 8.75 26.80
C VAL A 208 -16.19 8.58 26.90
N ILE A 209 -16.66 7.53 27.57
CA ILE A 209 -18.09 7.27 27.77
C ILE A 209 -18.76 8.40 28.55
N ASN A 210 -18.17 8.81 29.68
CA ASN A 210 -18.72 9.87 30.53
C ASN A 210 -18.67 11.24 29.84
N ALA A 211 -17.57 11.55 29.16
CA ALA A 211 -17.44 12.79 28.40
C ALA A 211 -18.45 12.86 27.24
N ALA A 212 -18.58 11.78 26.46
CA ALA A 212 -19.56 11.71 25.37
C ALA A 212 -20.99 11.83 25.88
N ALA A 213 -21.36 11.12 26.96
CA ALA A 213 -22.69 11.22 27.57
C ALA A 213 -22.97 12.64 28.08
N LYS A 214 -22.01 13.29 28.75
CA LYS A 214 -22.13 14.66 29.25
C LYS A 214 -22.29 15.69 28.13
N LEU A 215 -21.58 15.50 27.02
CA LEU A 215 -21.65 16.39 25.86
C LEU A 215 -23.00 16.23 25.12
N LEU A 216 -23.47 15.00 24.96
CA LEU A 216 -24.75 14.71 24.32
C LEU A 216 -25.94 15.16 25.17
N SER A 217 -25.87 15.02 26.49
CA SER A 217 -26.95 15.44 27.39
C SER A 217 -27.16 16.96 27.43
N ALA A 218 -26.24 17.75 26.86
CA ALA A 218 -26.36 19.20 26.77
C ALA A 218 -27.10 19.67 25.50
N LEU A 219 -27.33 18.78 24.53
CA LEU A 219 -27.79 19.12 23.18
C LEU A 219 -29.12 18.44 22.84
N ASN A 220 -30.02 19.19 22.20
CA ASN A 220 -31.27 18.70 21.65
C ASN A 220 -31.05 18.16 20.22
N LYS A 221 -31.36 16.88 20.01
CA LYS A 221 -31.14 16.20 18.72
C LYS A 221 -32.10 16.71 17.65
N GLU A 222 -33.37 16.86 17.97
CA GLU A 222 -34.40 17.30 17.02
C GLU A 222 -34.14 18.73 16.53
N ALA A 223 -33.67 19.61 17.42
CA ALA A 223 -33.26 20.97 17.06
C ALA A 223 -32.01 20.96 16.16
N ALA A 224 -31.00 20.13 16.48
CA ALA A 224 -29.79 20.01 15.66
C ALA A 224 -30.09 19.53 14.24
N ASP A 225 -31.00 18.56 14.06
CA ASP A 225 -31.39 18.03 12.76
C ASP A 225 -32.14 19.08 11.91
N ARG A 226 -32.97 19.92 12.55
CA ARG A 226 -33.65 21.06 11.91
C ARG A 226 -32.75 22.29 11.70
N ARG A 227 -31.49 22.25 12.14
CA ARG A 227 -30.56 23.39 12.17
C ARG A 227 -31.09 24.60 12.96
N ASP A 228 -31.88 24.30 13.99
CA ASP A 228 -32.43 25.28 14.90
C ASP A 228 -31.44 25.55 16.03
N LEU A 229 -30.71 26.68 15.93
CA LEU A 229 -29.74 27.11 16.92
C LEU A 229 -30.39 27.65 18.20
N HIS A 230 -31.63 28.12 18.15
CA HIS A 230 -32.31 28.73 19.29
C HIS A 230 -32.67 27.65 20.32
N ASN A 231 -33.08 26.48 19.85
CA ASN A 231 -33.49 25.34 20.70
C ASN A 231 -32.41 24.26 20.83
N LEU A 232 -31.16 24.54 20.42
CA LEU A 232 -30.10 23.53 20.38
C LEU A 232 -29.67 23.07 21.79
N PHE A 233 -29.65 23.96 22.77
CA PHE A 233 -29.18 23.66 24.12
C PHE A 233 -30.33 23.41 25.08
N PHE A 234 -30.18 22.42 25.97
CA PHE A 234 -31.11 22.26 27.08
C PHE A 234 -30.87 23.34 28.14
N ILE A 235 -31.86 24.21 28.35
CA ILE A 235 -31.81 25.36 29.26
C ILE A 235 -32.01 24.95 30.73
N SER A 236 -32.61 23.78 30.98
CA SER A 236 -33.01 23.29 32.31
C SER A 236 -31.87 23.11 33.32
N ASP A 237 -30.63 22.98 32.86
CA ASP A 237 -29.48 22.62 33.71
C ASP A 237 -28.64 23.82 34.18
N GLY A 238 -29.00 25.05 33.82
CA GLY A 238 -28.24 26.26 34.16
C GLY A 238 -26.84 26.37 33.51
N LYS A 239 -26.50 25.46 32.58
CA LYS A 239 -25.19 25.41 31.90
C LYS A 239 -24.96 26.53 30.88
N PHE A 240 -26.04 27.14 30.39
CA PHE A 240 -26.03 28.19 29.36
C PHE A 240 -26.93 29.37 29.78
N PRO A 241 -26.53 30.15 30.80
CA PRO A 241 -27.36 31.25 31.32
C PRO A 241 -27.58 32.35 30.28
N GLU A 242 -26.60 32.60 29.41
CA GLU A 242 -26.68 33.60 28.34
C GLU A 242 -27.77 33.24 27.31
N VAL A 243 -27.86 31.96 26.94
CA VAL A 243 -28.91 31.46 26.03
C VAL A 243 -30.26 31.53 26.72
N ALA A 244 -30.35 31.13 27.99
CA ALA A 244 -31.59 31.20 28.78
C ALA A 244 -32.15 32.63 28.85
N GLU A 245 -31.28 33.61 29.09
CA GLU A 245 -31.66 35.03 29.13
C GLU A 245 -32.12 35.53 27.76
N GLY A 246 -31.41 35.16 26.68
CA GLY A 246 -31.80 35.49 25.32
C GLY A 246 -33.16 34.90 24.92
N THR A 247 -33.40 33.63 25.25
CA THR A 247 -34.68 32.96 25.01
C THR A 247 -35.81 33.65 25.77
N ARG A 248 -35.59 34.00 27.04
CA ARG A 248 -36.55 34.76 27.85
C ARG A 248 -36.88 36.13 27.24
N ARG A 249 -35.89 36.83 26.67
CA ARG A 249 -36.12 38.12 25.97
C ARG A 249 -37.02 37.94 24.75
N VAL A 250 -36.82 36.87 23.98
CA VAL A 250 -37.68 36.52 22.83
C VAL A 250 -39.08 36.13 23.29
N GLU A 251 -39.21 35.35 24.36
CA GLU A 251 -40.51 35.00 24.96
C GLU A 251 -41.28 36.25 25.41
N LEU A 252 -40.62 37.17 26.14
CA LEU A 252 -41.23 38.43 26.58
C LEU A 252 -41.68 39.31 25.40
N ALA A 253 -40.89 39.37 24.32
CA ALA A 253 -41.27 40.10 23.11
C ALA A 253 -42.49 39.47 22.41
N ASN A 254 -42.57 38.14 22.36
CA ASN A 254 -43.74 37.43 21.84
C ASN A 254 -44.98 37.64 22.73
N GLU A 255 -44.85 37.56 24.06
CA GLU A 255 -45.95 37.84 25.00
C GLU A 255 -46.48 39.27 24.84
N LYS A 256 -45.58 40.24 24.62
CA LYS A 256 -45.96 41.63 24.33
C LYS A 256 -46.77 41.71 23.03
N LEU A 257 -46.34 41.01 21.98
CA LEU A 257 -47.06 40.96 20.70
C LEU A 257 -48.45 40.29 20.86
N ASP A 258 -48.53 39.18 21.58
CA ASP A 258 -49.78 38.47 21.87
C ASP A 258 -50.73 39.29 22.77
N SER A 259 -50.19 40.18 23.60
CA SER A 259 -51.02 41.10 24.39
C SER A 259 -51.73 42.15 23.51
N LEU A 260 -51.10 42.57 22.41
CA LEU A 260 -51.65 43.59 21.49
C LEU A 260 -52.88 43.08 20.74
N ILE A 261 -52.90 41.82 20.31
CA ILE A 261 -54.09 41.26 19.63
C ILE A 261 -55.32 41.28 20.55
N VAL A 262 -55.14 41.09 21.86
CA VAL A 262 -56.23 41.18 22.84
C VAL A 262 -56.76 42.61 22.98
N VAL A 263 -55.88 43.61 22.88
CA VAL A 263 -56.28 45.03 22.86
C VAL A 263 -57.09 45.34 21.60
N TYR A 264 -56.63 44.92 20.42
CA TYR A 264 -57.35 45.17 19.17
C TYR A 264 -58.68 44.42 19.07
N ARG A 265 -58.81 43.22 19.66
CA ARG A 265 -60.11 42.52 19.81
C ARG A 265 -61.15 43.40 20.53
N LYS A 266 -60.72 44.12 21.58
CA LYS A 266 -61.58 45.03 22.34
C LYS A 266 -61.88 46.31 21.57
N GLN A 267 -60.87 46.91 20.92
CA GLN A 267 -61.00 48.17 20.19
C GLN A 267 -61.87 48.06 18.92
N LEU A 268 -61.74 46.95 18.19
CA LEU A 268 -62.48 46.71 16.94
C LEU A 268 -63.81 45.95 17.16
N HIS A 269 -64.09 45.53 18.39
CA HIS A 269 -65.25 44.70 18.75
C HIS A 269 -65.34 43.35 17.99
N ILE A 270 -64.20 42.80 17.54
CA ILE A 270 -64.12 41.50 16.84
C ILE A 270 -63.52 40.47 17.79
N ARG A 271 -64.32 39.48 18.22
CA ARG A 271 -63.90 38.49 19.22
C ARG A 271 -62.88 37.46 18.70
N ASN A 272 -62.96 37.10 17.42
CA ASN A 272 -62.13 36.06 16.80
C ASN A 272 -60.99 36.64 15.96
N LEU A 273 -60.47 37.81 16.33
CA LEU A 273 -59.36 38.43 15.60
C LEU A 273 -58.05 37.70 15.92
N GLU A 274 -57.35 37.22 14.90
CA GLU A 274 -56.05 36.57 15.03
C GLU A 274 -55.06 37.18 14.03
N TYR A 275 -53.79 37.00 14.30
CA TYR A 275 -52.72 37.38 13.39
C TYR A 275 -52.67 36.43 12.19
N THR A 276 -52.66 36.98 10.99
CA THR A 276 -52.55 36.20 9.74
C THR A 276 -51.15 36.37 9.15
N SER A 277 -50.61 35.32 8.52
CA SER A 277 -49.37 35.40 7.77
C SER A 277 -49.62 35.15 6.28
N VAL A 278 -49.19 36.08 5.41
CA VAL A 278 -49.42 36.00 3.96
C VAL A 278 -48.17 36.41 3.20
N ALA A 279 -47.75 35.56 2.24
CA ALA A 279 -46.59 35.82 1.37
C ALA A 279 -45.29 36.16 2.13
N GLY A 280 -45.07 35.52 3.29
CA GLY A 280 -43.88 35.73 4.12
C GLY A 280 -43.96 36.91 5.10
N ILE A 281 -45.00 37.74 5.02
CA ILE A 281 -45.27 38.81 5.99
C ILE A 281 -46.15 38.23 7.10
N THR A 282 -45.66 38.26 8.33
CA THR A 282 -46.32 37.70 9.51
C THR A 282 -47.04 38.79 10.32
N HIS A 283 -47.97 38.38 11.19
CA HIS A 283 -48.67 39.26 12.14
C HIS A 283 -49.52 40.38 11.51
N LEU A 284 -50.14 40.08 10.36
CA LEU A 284 -51.10 40.96 9.69
C LEU A 284 -52.46 40.93 10.39
N ILE A 285 -53.13 42.09 10.47
CA ILE A 285 -54.54 42.17 10.89
C ILE A 285 -55.41 42.27 9.64
N GLU A 286 -56.19 41.22 9.37
CA GLU A 286 -57.11 41.16 8.22
C GLU A 286 -58.52 41.62 8.61
N LEU A 287 -59.02 42.65 7.94
CA LEU A 287 -60.32 43.28 8.25
C LEU A 287 -61.21 43.39 7.00
N PRO A 288 -62.55 43.26 7.14
CA PRO A 288 -63.50 43.56 6.06
C PRO A 288 -63.39 45.00 5.55
N LEU A 289 -63.75 45.22 4.28
CA LEU A 289 -63.64 46.52 3.58
C LEU A 289 -64.33 47.69 4.31
N ASP A 290 -65.42 47.42 5.02
CA ASP A 290 -66.25 48.45 5.68
C ASP A 290 -65.80 48.81 7.11
N THR A 291 -64.71 48.19 7.59
CA THR A 291 -64.23 48.39 8.96
C THR A 291 -63.44 49.69 9.09
N LYS A 292 -63.87 50.59 9.99
CA LYS A 292 -63.13 51.83 10.27
C LYS A 292 -61.86 51.50 11.07
N VAL A 293 -60.71 51.82 10.51
CA VAL A 293 -59.40 51.68 11.17
C VAL A 293 -58.81 53.05 11.51
N PRO A 294 -57.96 53.15 12.55
CA PRO A 294 -57.18 54.35 12.81
C PRO A 294 -56.33 54.80 11.60
N PRO A 295 -56.13 56.11 11.40
CA PRO A 295 -55.46 56.65 10.19
C PRO A 295 -53.95 56.39 10.15
N ASP A 296 -53.36 56.05 11.28
CA ASP A 296 -51.95 55.71 11.48
C ASP A 296 -51.61 54.26 11.11
N TRP A 297 -52.61 53.44 10.75
CA TRP A 297 -52.39 52.05 10.35
C TRP A 297 -51.86 51.95 8.91
N VAL A 298 -50.79 51.18 8.73
CA VAL A 298 -50.16 50.99 7.42
C VAL A 298 -50.87 49.87 6.68
N LYS A 299 -51.41 50.16 5.49
CA LYS A 299 -52.00 49.15 4.60
C LYS A 299 -50.90 48.36 3.88
N VAL A 300 -50.84 47.05 4.10
CA VAL A 300 -49.81 46.17 3.52
C VAL A 300 -50.29 45.54 2.22
N ASN A 301 -51.45 44.91 2.23
CA ASN A 301 -52.05 44.33 1.03
C ASN A 301 -53.58 44.42 1.06
N SER A 302 -54.19 44.15 -0.09
CA SER A 302 -55.65 44.18 -0.25
C SER A 302 -56.09 43.01 -1.12
N THR A 303 -57.18 42.36 -0.75
CA THR A 303 -57.88 41.39 -1.59
C THR A 303 -59.27 41.94 -1.94
N LYS A 304 -60.03 41.21 -2.78
CA LYS A 304 -61.42 41.57 -3.09
C LYS A 304 -62.37 41.50 -1.89
N LYS A 305 -62.00 40.82 -0.79
CA LYS A 305 -62.87 40.57 0.36
C LYS A 305 -62.40 41.26 1.65
N ALA A 306 -61.10 41.54 1.79
CA ALA A 306 -60.52 42.09 3.00
C ALA A 306 -59.27 42.93 2.71
N ILE A 307 -58.97 43.86 3.63
CA ILE A 307 -57.74 44.65 3.63
C ILE A 307 -56.88 44.22 4.82
N ARG A 308 -55.56 44.13 4.61
CA ARG A 308 -54.60 43.74 5.66
C ARG A 308 -53.75 44.92 6.06
N TYR A 309 -53.64 45.14 7.37
CA TYR A 309 -52.96 46.28 7.97
C TYR A 309 -51.90 45.85 8.98
N HIS A 310 -50.90 46.72 9.16
CA HIS A 310 -49.96 46.72 10.27
C HIS A 310 -50.19 47.97 11.13
N PRO A 311 -50.70 47.81 12.36
CA PRO A 311 -50.71 48.90 13.34
C PRO A 311 -49.28 49.34 13.70
N PRO A 312 -49.06 50.62 14.02
CA PRO A 312 -47.74 51.11 14.38
C PRO A 312 -47.17 50.42 15.63
N GLU A 313 -48.00 50.09 16.63
CA GLU A 313 -47.52 49.39 17.83
C GLU A 313 -47.09 47.95 17.54
N VAL A 314 -47.76 47.29 16.59
CA VAL A 314 -47.38 45.94 16.13
C VAL A 314 -46.06 45.99 15.37
N LEU A 315 -45.84 47.01 14.52
CA LEU A 315 -44.55 47.20 13.84
C LEU A 315 -43.40 47.37 14.84
N VAL A 316 -43.56 48.21 15.85
CA VAL A 316 -42.55 48.40 16.90
C VAL A 316 -42.28 47.10 17.67
N ALA A 317 -43.34 46.36 18.04
CA ALA A 317 -43.19 45.08 18.73
C ALA A 317 -42.53 44.01 17.84
N LEU A 318 -42.81 43.99 16.54
CA LEU A 318 -42.15 43.11 15.58
C LEU A 318 -40.67 43.46 15.40
N ASP A 319 -40.33 44.75 15.36
CA ASP A 319 -38.93 45.20 15.30
C ASP A 319 -38.17 44.81 16.58
N GLU A 320 -38.79 44.96 17.75
CA GLU A 320 -38.23 44.49 19.03
C GLU A 320 -38.03 42.96 19.04
N LEU A 321 -39.01 42.20 18.53
CA LEU A 321 -38.92 40.74 18.42
C LEU A 321 -37.83 40.31 17.43
N ALA A 322 -37.71 40.99 16.29
CA ALA A 322 -36.66 40.72 15.30
C ALA A 322 -35.27 40.98 15.92
N LEU A 323 -35.10 42.11 16.60
CA LEU A 323 -33.87 42.44 17.33
C LEU A 323 -33.54 41.39 18.39
N ALA A 324 -34.52 40.95 19.18
CA ALA A 324 -34.34 39.92 20.20
C ALA A 324 -33.92 38.57 19.58
N ASN A 325 -34.51 38.18 18.45
CA ASN A 325 -34.15 36.96 17.72
C ASN A 325 -32.75 37.03 17.12
N GLU A 326 -32.34 38.17 16.55
CA GLU A 326 -30.98 38.36 16.03
C GLU A 326 -29.95 38.29 17.16
N GLN A 327 -30.21 38.96 18.28
CA GLN A 327 -29.36 38.87 19.48
C GLN A 327 -29.27 37.44 20.02
N LEU A 328 -30.39 36.72 20.11
CA LEU A 328 -30.40 35.32 20.52
C LEU A 328 -29.54 34.47 19.58
N THR A 329 -29.63 34.70 18.26
CA THR A 329 -28.81 33.99 17.27
C THR A 329 -27.31 34.20 17.50
N ILE A 330 -26.88 35.45 17.77
CA ILE A 330 -25.48 35.77 18.09
C ILE A 330 -25.03 35.05 19.37
N VAL A 331 -25.84 35.08 20.42
CA VAL A 331 -25.55 34.43 21.71
C VAL A 331 -25.48 32.90 21.54
N CYS A 332 -26.44 32.28 20.83
CA CYS A 332 -26.42 30.84 20.55
C CYS A 332 -25.17 30.43 19.76
N GLN A 333 -24.78 31.23 18.77
CA GLN A 333 -23.57 30.96 17.98
C GLN A 333 -22.30 31.06 18.84
N ALA A 334 -22.23 32.06 19.72
CA ALA A 334 -21.13 32.20 20.68
C ALA A 334 -21.09 31.01 21.66
N ALA A 335 -22.24 30.60 22.19
CA ALA A 335 -22.39 29.44 23.07
C ALA A 335 -21.96 28.14 22.37
N TRP A 336 -22.34 27.95 21.10
CA TRP A 336 -21.90 26.82 20.27
C TRP A 336 -20.38 26.80 20.07
N ASN A 337 -19.77 27.93 19.75
CA ASN A 337 -18.32 28.04 19.60
C ASN A 337 -17.58 27.76 20.93
N ASN A 338 -18.12 28.22 22.05
CA ASN A 338 -17.57 27.91 23.39
C ASN A 338 -17.69 26.41 23.69
N PHE A 339 -18.85 25.82 23.41
CA PHE A 339 -19.09 24.39 23.56
C PHE A 339 -18.07 23.54 22.77
N LEU A 340 -17.83 23.88 21.50
CA LEU A 340 -16.80 23.23 20.68
C LEU A 340 -15.38 23.45 21.21
N THR A 341 -15.09 24.61 21.80
CA THR A 341 -13.80 24.88 22.44
C THR A 341 -13.58 23.98 23.66
N ARG A 342 -14.62 23.73 24.46
CA ARG A 342 -14.57 22.80 25.60
C ARG A 342 -14.35 21.36 25.15
N PHE A 343 -14.88 20.95 23.98
CA PHE A 343 -14.56 19.65 23.39
C PHE A 343 -13.06 19.47 23.13
N GLY A 344 -12.33 20.55 22.82
CA GLY A 344 -10.89 20.52 22.57
C GLY A 344 -10.09 19.88 23.72
N GLY A 345 -10.57 19.98 24.97
CA GLY A 345 -9.94 19.34 26.13
C GLY A 345 -10.04 17.81 26.14
N TYR A 346 -11.02 17.23 25.42
CA TYR A 346 -11.21 15.77 25.31
C TYR A 346 -10.66 15.20 23.99
N PHE A 347 -10.11 16.04 23.12
CA PHE A 347 -9.78 15.63 21.75
C PHE A 347 -8.77 14.48 21.73
N ALA A 348 -7.79 14.49 22.63
CA ALA A 348 -6.76 13.45 22.71
C ALA A 348 -7.36 12.08 23.06
N GLU A 349 -8.27 11.99 24.04
CA GLU A 349 -8.91 10.73 24.41
C GLU A 349 -9.83 10.21 23.31
N PHE A 350 -10.63 11.09 22.69
CA PHE A 350 -11.49 10.71 21.56
C PHE A 350 -10.67 10.27 20.35
N GLN A 351 -9.55 10.92 20.06
CA GLN A 351 -8.64 10.53 18.98
C GLN A 351 -8.04 9.14 19.26
N ALA A 352 -7.58 8.89 20.49
CA ALA A 352 -7.05 7.59 20.87
C ALA A 352 -8.10 6.47 20.74
N ALA A 353 -9.34 6.73 21.17
CA ALA A 353 -10.44 5.79 21.01
C ALA A 353 -10.75 5.49 19.54
N VAL A 354 -10.78 6.51 18.67
CA VAL A 354 -10.99 6.31 17.22
C VAL A 354 -9.83 5.55 16.58
N GLN A 355 -8.58 5.81 16.98
CA GLN A 355 -7.42 5.04 16.50
C GLN A 355 -7.46 3.59 16.97
N ALA A 356 -7.94 3.34 18.19
CA ALA A 356 -8.13 1.99 18.69
C ALA A 356 -9.21 1.24 17.91
N LEU A 357 -10.36 1.88 17.65
CA LEU A 357 -11.42 1.34 16.78
C LEU A 357 -10.92 1.06 15.36
N ALA A 358 -10.12 1.95 14.78
CA ALA A 358 -9.50 1.75 13.47
C ALA A 358 -8.58 0.53 13.45
N SER A 359 -7.79 0.35 14.52
CA SER A 359 -6.87 -0.79 14.67
C SER A 359 -7.63 -2.10 14.86
N LEU A 360 -8.71 -2.09 15.62
CA LEU A 360 -9.63 -3.23 15.76
C LEU A 360 -10.23 -3.64 14.42
N ASP A 361 -10.65 -2.69 13.58
CA ASP A 361 -11.17 -2.97 12.24
C ASP A 361 -10.10 -3.59 11.32
N CYS A 362 -8.86 -3.10 11.38
CA CYS A 362 -7.74 -3.70 10.65
C CYS A 362 -7.47 -5.14 11.10
N LEU A 363 -7.43 -5.39 12.41
CA LEU A 363 -7.22 -6.74 12.96
C LEU A 363 -8.37 -7.68 12.58
N ASN A 364 -9.62 -7.22 12.67
CA ASN A 364 -10.79 -7.97 12.24
C ASN A 364 -10.73 -8.31 10.74
N SER A 365 -10.32 -7.35 9.90
CA SER A 365 -10.09 -7.56 8.47
C SER A 365 -9.06 -8.65 8.20
N LEU A 366 -7.92 -8.64 8.90
CA LEU A 366 -6.88 -9.66 8.76
C LEU A 366 -7.31 -11.03 9.32
N ALA A 367 -8.17 -11.05 10.34
CA ALA A 367 -8.77 -12.28 10.89
C ALA A 367 -9.82 -12.89 9.96
N ILE A 368 -10.56 -12.07 9.20
CA ILE A 368 -11.43 -12.56 8.13
C ILE A 368 -10.57 -13.20 7.02
N LEU A 369 -9.47 -12.53 6.63
CA LEU A 369 -8.54 -13.02 5.61
C LEU A 369 -7.90 -14.37 5.99
N SER A 370 -7.48 -14.53 7.25
CA SER A 370 -6.80 -15.74 7.73
C SER A 370 -7.65 -17.01 7.68
N ARG A 371 -8.98 -16.88 7.52
CA ARG A 371 -9.91 -18.00 7.41
C ARG A 371 -9.98 -18.61 6.01
N ASN A 372 -9.36 -17.97 5.01
CA ASN A 372 -9.27 -18.54 3.69
C ASN A 372 -8.51 -19.86 3.72
N LYS A 373 -8.83 -20.77 2.78
CA LYS A 373 -8.09 -22.03 2.63
C LYS A 373 -6.61 -21.72 2.40
N ASN A 374 -5.72 -22.54 2.95
CA ASN A 374 -4.26 -22.43 2.80
C ASN A 374 -3.65 -21.16 3.41
N TYR A 375 -4.32 -20.47 4.33
CA TYR A 375 -3.72 -19.38 5.10
C TYR A 375 -3.17 -19.91 6.43
N VAL A 376 -1.91 -19.61 6.71
CA VAL A 376 -1.20 -20.08 7.90
C VAL A 376 -0.61 -18.92 8.68
N ARG A 377 -0.50 -19.06 10.00
CA ARG A 377 0.21 -18.11 10.86
C ARG A 377 1.71 -18.22 10.56
N PRO A 378 2.38 -17.16 10.06
CA PRO A 378 3.81 -17.19 9.83
C PRO A 378 4.56 -17.24 11.17
N LEU A 379 5.70 -17.95 11.19
CA LEU A 379 6.62 -17.98 12.31
C LEU A 379 7.80 -17.07 12.01
N PHE A 380 8.21 -16.24 12.96
CA PHE A 380 9.39 -15.41 12.80
C PHE A 380 10.60 -16.05 13.45
N VAL A 381 11.72 -15.97 12.75
CA VAL A 381 13.04 -16.43 13.21
C VAL A 381 13.42 -15.69 14.50
N LYS A 382 14.02 -16.41 15.44
CA LYS A 382 14.49 -15.83 16.71
C LYS A 382 15.87 -15.18 16.54
N ASP A 383 16.28 -14.35 17.49
CA ASP A 383 17.55 -13.59 17.37
C ASP A 383 18.79 -14.49 17.47
N ASP A 384 18.64 -15.70 18.02
CA ASP A 384 19.65 -16.75 18.13
C ASP A 384 19.70 -17.69 16.92
N GLU A 385 18.76 -17.56 15.99
CA GLU A 385 18.67 -18.39 14.79
C GLU A 385 19.19 -17.64 13.55
N ALA A 386 19.81 -18.37 12.62
CA ALA A 386 20.28 -17.80 11.37
C ALA A 386 19.13 -17.23 10.51
N VAL A 387 19.40 -16.11 9.84
CA VAL A 387 18.47 -15.44 8.90
C VAL A 387 18.01 -16.42 7.81
N GLN A 388 16.70 -16.57 7.66
CA GLN A 388 16.10 -17.49 6.70
C GLN A 388 14.70 -17.08 6.24
N ILE A 389 14.34 -17.49 5.02
CA ILE A 389 12.99 -17.48 4.46
C ILE A 389 12.68 -18.90 4.01
N HIS A 390 11.78 -19.56 4.72
CA HIS A 390 11.31 -20.90 4.42
C HIS A 390 9.79 -20.88 4.21
N ILE A 391 9.34 -21.14 3.00
CA ILE A 391 7.92 -21.13 2.62
C ILE A 391 7.61 -22.47 1.96
N CYS A 392 6.72 -23.26 2.56
CA CYS A 392 6.23 -24.49 1.96
C CYS A 392 4.88 -24.26 1.28
N SER A 393 4.76 -24.67 0.02
CA SER A 393 3.56 -24.56 -0.81
C SER A 393 2.97 -23.16 -0.80
N GLY A 394 3.82 -22.14 -0.94
CA GLY A 394 3.40 -20.74 -1.02
C GLY A 394 2.56 -20.48 -2.27
N ARG A 395 1.64 -19.51 -2.17
CA ARG A 395 0.78 -19.08 -3.27
C ARG A 395 0.78 -17.56 -3.40
N HIS A 396 0.55 -17.06 -4.61
CA HIS A 396 0.47 -15.62 -4.83
C HIS A 396 -0.87 -15.08 -4.29
N PRO A 397 -0.90 -14.16 -3.30
CA PRO A 397 -2.12 -13.76 -2.58
C PRO A 397 -3.26 -13.24 -3.47
N VAL A 398 -2.92 -12.51 -4.54
CA VAL A 398 -3.89 -12.01 -5.53
C VAL A 398 -4.36 -13.12 -6.49
N LEU A 399 -3.43 -13.79 -7.17
CA LEU A 399 -3.75 -14.78 -8.19
C LEU A 399 -4.42 -16.04 -7.63
N GLU A 400 -4.17 -16.40 -6.37
CA GLU A 400 -4.89 -17.49 -5.71
C GLU A 400 -6.41 -17.26 -5.69
N ARG A 401 -6.86 -16.01 -5.55
CA ARG A 401 -8.31 -15.71 -5.57
C ARG A 401 -8.92 -15.86 -6.96
N VAL A 402 -8.14 -15.55 -8.00
CA VAL A 402 -8.56 -15.57 -9.40
C VAL A 402 -8.52 -16.99 -9.96
N LEU A 403 -7.43 -17.71 -9.70
CA LEU A 403 -7.15 -19.03 -10.26
C LEU A 403 -7.59 -20.19 -9.34
N GLN A 404 -7.76 -19.94 -8.04
CA GLN A 404 -8.22 -20.91 -7.03
C GLN A 404 -7.45 -22.24 -7.09
N GLU A 405 -8.14 -23.35 -7.35
CA GLU A 405 -7.55 -24.69 -7.39
C GLU A 405 -6.57 -24.89 -8.55
N ASN A 406 -6.62 -24.05 -9.59
CA ASN A 406 -5.69 -24.09 -10.72
C ASN A 406 -4.31 -23.46 -10.40
N PHE A 407 -4.17 -22.80 -9.25
CA PHE A 407 -2.88 -22.20 -8.87
C PHE A 407 -1.91 -23.27 -8.34
N VAL A 408 -0.74 -23.38 -8.97
CA VAL A 408 0.33 -24.32 -8.58
C VAL A 408 1.21 -23.69 -7.48
N PRO A 409 1.26 -24.26 -6.26
CA PRO A 409 2.05 -23.72 -5.17
C PRO A 409 3.55 -24.03 -5.31
N ASN A 410 4.39 -23.11 -4.85
CA ASN A 410 5.85 -23.21 -4.94
C ASN A 410 6.52 -23.07 -3.57
N ASP A 411 7.57 -23.86 -3.37
CA ASP A 411 8.39 -23.84 -2.17
C ASP A 411 9.50 -22.80 -2.32
N THR A 412 10.01 -22.26 -1.21
CA THR A 412 11.13 -21.30 -1.18
C THR A 412 11.95 -21.58 0.06
N ASP A 413 13.26 -21.75 -0.12
CA ASP A 413 14.19 -22.02 0.97
C ASP A 413 15.43 -21.15 0.75
N LEU A 414 15.55 -20.08 1.55
CA LEU A 414 16.70 -19.19 1.58
C LEU A 414 17.25 -19.18 3.00
N HIS A 415 18.54 -19.41 3.17
CA HIS A 415 19.18 -19.54 4.47
C HIS A 415 20.59 -18.94 4.44
N ALA A 416 20.89 -18.01 5.35
CA ALA A 416 22.14 -17.25 5.35
C ALA A 416 23.41 -18.12 5.44
N GLU A 417 23.36 -19.24 6.17
CA GLU A 417 24.50 -20.18 6.29
C GLU A 417 24.54 -21.28 5.19
N ARG A 418 23.51 -21.35 4.35
CA ARG A 418 23.41 -22.33 3.26
C ARG A 418 23.16 -21.56 1.97
N GLU A 419 22.09 -21.89 1.27
CA GLU A 419 21.68 -21.25 0.05
C GLU A 419 20.92 -19.95 0.37
N TYR A 420 21.57 -18.80 0.22
CA TYR A 420 20.93 -17.49 0.36
C TYR A 420 20.68 -16.79 -0.99
N CYS A 421 21.09 -17.41 -2.10
CA CYS A 421 20.86 -16.90 -3.44
C CYS A 421 20.25 -17.97 -4.35
N GLN A 422 19.09 -17.67 -4.93
CA GLN A 422 18.44 -18.50 -5.94
C GLN A 422 18.50 -17.84 -7.31
N ILE A 423 19.14 -18.51 -8.26
CA ILE A 423 19.16 -18.11 -9.67
C ILE A 423 18.03 -18.83 -10.39
N VAL A 424 17.01 -18.10 -10.81
CA VAL A 424 15.83 -18.65 -11.46
C VAL A 424 15.90 -18.42 -12.96
N THR A 425 15.89 -19.52 -13.72
CA THR A 425 15.93 -19.54 -15.18
C THR A 425 14.64 -20.11 -15.78
N GLY A 426 14.46 -19.95 -17.08
CA GLY A 426 13.35 -20.55 -17.83
C GLY A 426 12.56 -19.54 -18.66
N PRO A 427 11.54 -19.99 -19.39
CA PRO A 427 10.80 -19.17 -20.36
C PRO A 427 9.96 -18.08 -19.68
N ASN A 428 9.69 -16.98 -20.40
CA ASN A 428 8.93 -15.82 -19.86
C ASN A 428 7.51 -16.16 -19.44
N MET A 429 6.87 -17.10 -20.11
CA MET A 429 5.53 -17.59 -19.75
C MET A 429 5.54 -18.67 -18.66
N GLY A 430 6.70 -19.05 -18.10
CA GLY A 430 6.80 -20.09 -17.06
C GLY A 430 6.35 -19.64 -15.67
N GLY A 431 6.01 -18.37 -15.46
CA GLY A 431 5.58 -17.89 -14.14
C GLY A 431 6.72 -17.47 -13.20
N LYS A 432 7.94 -17.23 -13.72
CA LYS A 432 9.10 -16.72 -12.93
C LYS A 432 8.75 -15.44 -12.16
N SER A 433 8.20 -14.43 -12.85
CA SER A 433 7.81 -13.16 -12.22
C SER A 433 6.67 -13.33 -11.21
N CYS A 434 5.81 -14.34 -11.38
CA CYS A 434 4.77 -14.68 -10.39
C CYS A 434 5.41 -15.24 -9.11
N TYR A 435 6.35 -16.17 -9.25
CA TYR A 435 7.08 -16.78 -8.14
C TYR A 435 7.84 -15.74 -7.28
N ILE A 436 8.65 -14.89 -7.90
CA ILE A 436 9.43 -13.88 -7.14
C ILE A 436 8.52 -12.87 -6.43
N ARG A 437 7.42 -12.45 -7.07
CA ARG A 437 6.44 -11.55 -6.44
C ARG A 437 5.71 -12.24 -5.30
N GLN A 438 5.37 -13.51 -5.46
CA GLN A 438 4.76 -14.30 -4.39
C GLN A 438 5.63 -14.28 -3.13
N VAL A 439 6.94 -14.54 -3.23
CA VAL A 439 7.85 -14.54 -2.06
C VAL A 439 7.84 -13.16 -1.38
N ALA A 440 7.98 -12.08 -2.17
CA ALA A 440 7.96 -10.72 -1.65
C ALA A 440 6.64 -10.35 -0.96
N LEU A 441 5.50 -10.70 -1.56
CA LEU A 441 4.17 -10.40 -1.03
C LEU A 441 3.88 -11.21 0.24
N ILE A 442 4.30 -12.48 0.32
CA ILE A 442 4.18 -13.31 1.53
C ILE A 442 4.98 -12.67 2.68
N ALA A 443 6.22 -12.25 2.43
CA ALA A 443 7.05 -11.62 3.46
C ALA A 443 6.42 -10.30 3.95
N LEU A 444 5.91 -9.48 3.02
CA LEU A 444 5.22 -8.23 3.33
C LEU A 444 3.95 -8.48 4.18
N MET A 445 3.09 -9.42 3.76
CA MET A 445 1.88 -9.78 4.52
C MET A 445 2.21 -10.25 5.95
N ALA A 446 3.28 -11.03 6.10
CA ALA A 446 3.73 -11.47 7.42
C ALA A 446 4.15 -10.29 8.30
N GLN A 447 4.95 -9.33 7.79
CA GLN A 447 5.37 -8.14 8.54
C GLN A 447 4.26 -7.09 8.77
N VAL A 448 3.17 -7.14 7.99
CA VAL A 448 1.93 -6.43 8.34
C VAL A 448 1.27 -7.03 9.59
N GLY A 449 1.58 -8.28 9.93
CA GLY A 449 0.94 -9.05 11.00
C GLY A 449 -0.27 -9.85 10.53
N SER A 450 -0.26 -10.28 9.26
CA SER A 450 -1.32 -11.11 8.66
C SER A 450 -0.88 -12.58 8.52
N PHE A 451 -1.87 -13.46 8.40
CA PHE A 451 -1.62 -14.84 7.97
C PHE A 451 -1.31 -14.85 6.48
N VAL A 452 -0.52 -15.83 6.04
CA VAL A 452 0.01 -15.87 4.68
C VAL A 452 -0.48 -17.09 3.91
N PRO A 453 -0.65 -17.00 2.57
CA PRO A 453 -1.09 -18.12 1.74
C PRO A 453 0.04 -19.13 1.51
N ALA A 454 0.18 -20.09 2.41
CA ALA A 454 1.17 -21.15 2.38
C ALA A 454 0.71 -22.34 3.25
N PHE A 455 1.33 -23.51 3.08
CA PHE A 455 1.16 -24.63 4.01
C PHE A 455 1.89 -24.37 5.33
N SER A 456 3.11 -23.86 5.25
CA SER A 456 3.89 -23.36 6.39
C SER A 456 4.80 -22.21 5.92
N ALA A 457 5.11 -21.29 6.84
CA ALA A 457 6.01 -20.17 6.56
C ALA A 457 6.82 -19.83 7.81
N LYS A 458 8.15 -19.82 7.66
CA LYS A 458 9.12 -19.34 8.66
C LYS A 458 9.98 -18.25 8.03
N LEU A 459 9.95 -17.04 8.58
CA LEU A 459 10.48 -15.84 7.93
C LEU A 459 11.34 -15.02 8.88
N GLN A 460 12.43 -14.44 8.36
CA GLN A 460 13.14 -13.36 9.03
C GLN A 460 12.29 -12.07 9.00
N VAL A 461 12.40 -11.24 10.04
CA VAL A 461 11.91 -9.85 9.96
C VAL A 461 12.87 -9.06 9.08
N LEU A 462 12.43 -8.71 7.87
CA LEU A 462 13.24 -8.00 6.89
C LEU A 462 13.26 -6.51 7.20
N ASP A 463 14.43 -5.90 7.06
CA ASP A 463 14.59 -4.44 7.11
C ASP A 463 14.20 -3.78 5.78
N GLY A 464 14.33 -4.53 4.68
CA GLY A 464 14.02 -4.08 3.33
C GLY A 464 13.65 -5.22 2.37
N ILE A 465 12.67 -4.99 1.51
CA ILE A 465 12.43 -5.77 0.29
C ILE A 465 12.77 -4.88 -0.89
N TYR A 466 13.81 -5.22 -1.64
CA TYR A 466 14.30 -4.45 -2.77
C TYR A 466 13.99 -5.20 -4.05
N THR A 467 13.32 -4.52 -4.97
CA THR A 467 12.89 -5.16 -6.21
C THR A 467 13.28 -4.31 -7.41
N ARG A 468 13.94 -4.93 -8.38
CA ARG A 468 13.99 -4.44 -9.76
C ARG A 468 13.16 -5.40 -10.60
N MET A 469 11.97 -4.98 -11.01
CA MET A 469 11.02 -5.81 -11.77
C MET A 469 10.51 -5.07 -13.01
N GLY A 470 11.22 -5.24 -14.13
CA GLY A 470 10.81 -4.73 -15.44
C GLY A 470 10.86 -3.20 -15.59
N ALA A 471 10.85 -2.73 -16.84
CA ALA A 471 10.89 -1.32 -17.18
C ALA A 471 9.47 -0.74 -17.23
N SER A 472 9.16 0.24 -16.38
CA SER A 472 8.11 1.21 -16.68
C SER A 472 8.74 2.34 -17.47
N ASP A 473 8.33 2.51 -18.72
CA ASP A 473 8.86 3.56 -19.59
C ASP A 473 8.52 4.95 -19.02
N SER A 474 9.50 5.64 -18.44
CA SER A 474 9.37 7.04 -18.02
C SER A 474 9.79 7.98 -19.16
N ILE A 475 9.17 7.83 -20.34
CA ILE A 475 9.45 8.69 -21.52
C ILE A 475 9.26 10.18 -21.16
N GLN A 476 8.37 10.48 -20.21
CA GLN A 476 8.10 11.84 -19.72
C GLN A 476 9.29 12.50 -18.98
N GLN A 477 10.28 11.73 -18.50
CA GLN A 477 11.44 12.26 -17.78
C GLN A 477 12.71 12.41 -18.66
N GLY A 478 12.65 12.01 -19.93
CA GLY A 478 13.79 12.12 -20.85
C GLY A 478 15.01 11.26 -20.50
N ARG A 479 14.84 10.23 -19.65
CA ARG A 479 15.91 9.30 -19.25
C ARG A 479 15.83 7.99 -20.02
N SER A 480 16.98 7.40 -20.32
CA SER A 480 17.07 6.06 -20.92
C SER A 480 16.54 5.02 -19.94
N THR A 481 15.73 4.07 -20.42
CA THR A 481 15.20 2.95 -19.63
C THR A 481 16.30 2.12 -18.98
N PHE A 482 17.44 1.97 -19.67
CA PHE A 482 18.62 1.29 -19.12
C PHE A 482 19.30 2.08 -17.99
N LEU A 483 19.32 3.41 -18.09
CA LEU A 483 19.88 4.26 -17.03
C LEU A 483 19.00 4.21 -15.77
N GLU A 484 17.68 4.19 -15.93
CA GLU A 484 16.75 4.03 -14.80
C GLU A 484 16.94 2.66 -14.13
N GLU A 485 17.02 1.58 -14.92
CA GLU A 485 17.32 0.23 -14.43
C GLU A 485 18.61 0.16 -13.61
N LEU A 486 19.71 0.74 -14.11
CA LEU A 486 20.98 0.74 -13.39
C LEU A 486 20.97 1.68 -12.17
N SER A 487 20.20 2.77 -12.23
CA SER A 487 20.03 3.67 -11.08
C SER A 487 19.28 2.97 -9.96
N GLU A 488 18.21 2.22 -10.27
CA GLU A 488 17.49 1.37 -9.33
C GLU A 488 18.43 0.32 -8.73
N ALA A 489 19.18 -0.41 -9.55
CA ALA A 489 20.15 -1.39 -9.07
C ALA A 489 21.20 -0.76 -8.14
N SER A 490 21.75 0.41 -8.50
CA SER A 490 22.70 1.15 -7.66
C SER A 490 22.10 1.52 -6.31
N ASP A 491 20.85 1.97 -6.28
CA ASP A 491 20.13 2.31 -5.07
C ASP A 491 19.89 1.10 -4.16
N ILE A 492 19.58 -0.06 -4.76
CA ILE A 492 19.46 -1.34 -4.04
C ILE A 492 20.80 -1.69 -3.39
N LEU A 493 21.90 -1.67 -4.16
CA LEU A 493 23.23 -2.01 -3.65
C LEU A 493 23.68 -1.09 -2.51
N LYS A 494 23.32 0.20 -2.54
CA LYS A 494 23.66 1.14 -1.46
C LYS A 494 22.88 0.88 -0.17
N LYS A 495 21.60 0.53 -0.29
CA LYS A 495 20.67 0.48 0.85
C LYS A 495 20.52 -0.91 1.48
N CYS A 496 20.72 -1.99 0.73
CA CYS A 496 20.51 -3.34 1.24
C CYS A 496 21.50 -3.72 2.34
N SER A 497 21.01 -4.54 3.28
CA SER A 497 21.76 -5.14 4.39
C SER A 497 21.63 -6.67 4.34
N ALA A 498 22.33 -7.39 5.24
CA ALA A 498 22.27 -8.84 5.32
C ALA A 498 20.86 -9.40 5.65
N SER A 499 19.99 -8.61 6.31
CA SER A 499 18.60 -9.00 6.60
C SER A 499 17.60 -8.64 5.50
N SER A 500 18.07 -8.06 4.39
CA SER A 500 17.21 -7.63 3.30
C SER A 500 16.92 -8.77 2.33
N LEU A 501 15.76 -8.70 1.68
CA LEU A 501 15.42 -9.52 0.51
C LEU A 501 15.64 -8.69 -0.76
N VAL A 502 16.52 -9.14 -1.64
CA VAL A 502 16.82 -8.51 -2.93
C VAL A 502 16.28 -9.37 -4.06
N ILE A 503 15.49 -8.76 -4.94
CA ILE A 503 14.90 -9.41 -6.11
C ILE A 503 15.33 -8.64 -7.35
N LEU A 504 16.03 -9.31 -8.25
CA LEU A 504 16.50 -8.75 -9.51
C LEU A 504 15.90 -9.57 -10.65
N ASP A 505 15.03 -8.94 -11.44
CA ASP A 505 14.39 -9.54 -12.62
C ASP A 505 15.01 -8.97 -13.90
N GLU A 506 15.67 -9.84 -14.68
CA GLU A 506 16.24 -9.54 -16.00
C GLU A 506 17.16 -8.30 -16.03
N LEU A 507 18.08 -8.21 -15.06
CA LEU A 507 19.10 -7.15 -15.03
C LEU A 507 20.05 -7.26 -16.23
N GLY A 508 20.33 -6.14 -16.90
CA GLY A 508 21.24 -6.07 -18.06
C GLY A 508 20.55 -6.19 -19.42
N ARG A 509 19.22 -6.33 -19.46
CA ARG A 509 18.44 -6.48 -20.70
C ARG A 509 18.53 -5.29 -21.66
N GLY A 510 18.72 -4.08 -21.14
CA GLY A 510 18.66 -2.84 -21.92
C GLY A 510 19.92 -2.47 -22.72
N THR A 511 20.95 -3.32 -22.77
CA THR A 511 22.24 -3.04 -23.41
C THR A 511 22.75 -4.21 -24.27
N SER A 512 23.96 -4.10 -24.81
CA SER A 512 24.63 -5.19 -25.55
C SER A 512 24.69 -6.47 -24.72
N THR A 513 24.60 -7.65 -25.35
CA THR A 513 24.54 -8.93 -24.61
C THR A 513 25.75 -9.12 -23.70
N HIS A 514 26.95 -8.78 -24.17
CA HIS A 514 28.17 -8.93 -23.38
C HIS A 514 28.22 -7.97 -22.19
N ASP A 515 27.85 -6.70 -22.39
CA ASP A 515 27.80 -5.73 -21.29
C ASP A 515 26.70 -6.10 -20.28
N GLY A 516 25.54 -6.55 -20.76
CA GLY A 516 24.41 -6.97 -19.94
C GLY A 516 24.77 -8.15 -19.03
N VAL A 517 25.37 -9.20 -19.60
CA VAL A 517 25.87 -10.36 -18.85
C VAL A 517 26.93 -9.92 -17.83
N ALA A 518 27.89 -9.10 -18.23
CA ALA A 518 28.98 -8.65 -17.36
C ALA A 518 28.45 -7.83 -16.17
N ILE A 519 27.56 -6.87 -16.40
CA ILE A 519 26.94 -6.05 -15.35
C ILE A 519 26.12 -6.91 -14.40
N ALA A 520 25.30 -7.82 -14.95
CA ALA A 520 24.45 -8.70 -14.14
C ALA A 520 25.29 -9.65 -13.27
N TYR A 521 26.34 -10.25 -13.84
CA TYR A 521 27.28 -11.11 -13.12
C TYR A 521 28.02 -10.34 -12.02
N ALA A 522 28.61 -9.18 -12.33
CA ALA A 522 29.34 -8.37 -11.36
C ALA A 522 28.44 -7.85 -10.22
N THR A 523 27.19 -7.50 -10.55
CA THR A 523 26.20 -7.08 -9.55
C THR A 523 25.84 -8.23 -8.61
N LEU A 524 25.61 -9.43 -9.14
CA LEU A 524 25.33 -10.61 -8.34
C LEU A 524 26.53 -10.97 -7.44
N GLN A 525 27.74 -10.98 -8.00
CA GLN A 525 28.97 -11.21 -7.25
C GLN A 525 29.13 -10.22 -6.09
N TYR A 526 28.90 -8.93 -6.32
CA TYR A 526 28.97 -7.91 -5.26
C TYR A 526 27.96 -8.19 -4.13
N LEU A 527 26.74 -8.60 -4.46
CA LEU A 527 25.74 -8.98 -3.47
C LEU A 527 26.15 -10.20 -2.64
N LEU A 528 26.74 -11.22 -3.29
CA LEU A 528 27.22 -12.43 -2.63
C LEU A 528 28.43 -12.17 -1.70
N GLU A 529 29.40 -11.37 -2.16
CA GLU A 529 30.63 -11.12 -1.41
C GLU A 529 30.45 -10.13 -0.27
N HIS A 530 29.85 -8.97 -0.56
CA HIS A 530 29.87 -7.83 0.33
C HIS A 530 28.59 -7.69 1.16
N LYS A 531 27.43 -8.05 0.60
CA LYS A 531 26.14 -7.81 1.25
C LYS A 531 25.59 -9.03 1.98
N LYS A 532 25.75 -10.22 1.42
CA LYS A 532 25.28 -11.50 1.98
C LYS A 532 23.80 -11.44 2.40
N CYS A 533 23.00 -10.73 1.61
CA CYS A 533 21.55 -10.64 1.78
C CYS A 533 20.85 -11.83 1.11
N MET A 534 19.56 -12.01 1.34
CA MET A 534 18.77 -13.02 0.63
C MET A 534 18.46 -12.54 -0.78
N ILE A 535 18.75 -13.36 -1.81
CA ILE A 535 18.71 -12.95 -3.21
C ILE A 535 17.83 -13.90 -4.03
N LEU A 536 16.89 -13.33 -4.78
CA LEU A 536 16.22 -13.98 -5.90
C LEU A 536 16.65 -13.31 -7.20
N PHE A 537 17.42 -14.02 -8.02
CA PHE A 537 17.99 -13.50 -9.26
C PHE A 537 17.37 -14.21 -10.46
N VAL A 538 16.50 -13.52 -11.20
CA VAL A 538 15.89 -14.06 -12.42
C VAL A 538 16.68 -13.61 -13.63
N THR A 539 17.11 -14.56 -14.45
CA THR A 539 17.96 -14.27 -15.62
C THR A 539 17.67 -15.17 -16.80
N HIS A 540 17.96 -14.63 -17.99
CA HIS A 540 18.03 -15.37 -19.25
C HIS A 540 19.45 -15.75 -19.65
N TYR A 541 20.46 -15.26 -18.92
CA TYR A 541 21.87 -15.48 -19.23
C TYR A 541 22.36 -16.78 -18.59
N PRO A 542 22.65 -17.83 -19.36
CA PRO A 542 23.16 -19.09 -18.82
C PRO A 542 24.53 -18.93 -18.16
N GLU A 543 25.34 -17.96 -18.62
CA GLU A 543 26.67 -17.68 -18.11
C GLU A 543 26.66 -17.29 -16.63
N ILE A 544 25.60 -16.63 -16.15
CA ILE A 544 25.47 -16.23 -14.75
C ILE A 544 25.38 -17.43 -13.83
N VAL A 545 24.83 -18.55 -14.30
CA VAL A 545 24.71 -19.78 -13.51
C VAL A 545 26.08 -20.35 -13.12
N SER A 546 27.12 -20.05 -13.91
CA SER A 546 28.50 -20.51 -13.63
C SER A 546 29.05 -19.99 -12.29
N ILE A 547 28.50 -18.89 -11.75
CA ILE A 547 28.88 -18.31 -10.44
C ILE A 547 28.69 -19.30 -9.29
N LYS A 548 27.83 -20.31 -9.44
CA LYS A 548 27.67 -21.41 -8.49
C LYS A 548 28.99 -22.12 -8.19
N ASN A 549 29.88 -22.23 -9.18
CA ASN A 549 31.17 -22.91 -9.01
C ASN A 549 32.12 -22.13 -8.10
N GLU A 550 31.96 -20.81 -8.04
CA GLU A 550 32.76 -19.91 -7.20
C GLU A 550 32.16 -19.81 -5.79
N TYR A 551 30.85 -19.98 -5.66
CA TYR A 551 30.09 -19.90 -4.40
C TYR A 551 29.34 -21.20 -4.09
N PRO A 552 30.04 -22.33 -3.89
CA PRO A 552 29.40 -23.63 -3.66
C PRO A 552 28.62 -23.62 -2.34
N GLY A 553 27.37 -24.09 -2.39
CA GLY A 553 26.47 -24.15 -1.24
C GLY A 553 25.71 -22.86 -0.94
N SER A 554 26.19 -21.71 -1.42
CA SER A 554 25.52 -20.41 -1.27
C SER A 554 24.53 -20.06 -2.38
N VAL A 555 24.76 -20.62 -3.57
CA VAL A 555 23.97 -20.33 -4.78
C VAL A 555 23.27 -21.61 -5.28
N GLY A 556 21.96 -21.52 -5.43
CA GLY A 556 21.11 -22.57 -5.98
C GLY A 556 20.58 -22.22 -7.37
N PRO A 557 20.83 -23.02 -8.41
CA PRO A 557 20.19 -22.85 -9.71
C PRO A 557 18.81 -23.52 -9.70
N TYR A 558 17.81 -22.80 -10.19
CA TYR A 558 16.43 -23.26 -10.33
C TYR A 558 15.89 -22.93 -11.71
N HIS A 559 14.89 -23.71 -12.14
CA HIS A 559 14.13 -23.43 -13.35
C HIS A 559 12.64 -23.77 -13.17
N VAL A 560 11.82 -23.18 -14.01
CA VAL A 560 10.40 -23.56 -14.10
C VAL A 560 10.25 -24.84 -14.91
N SER A 561 9.60 -25.84 -14.32
CA SER A 561 9.34 -27.14 -14.94
C SER A 561 8.37 -27.05 -16.12
N TYR A 562 8.60 -27.88 -17.13
CA TYR A 562 7.77 -28.02 -18.33
C TYR A 562 7.71 -29.49 -18.75
N LEU A 563 6.64 -29.89 -19.43
CA LEU A 563 6.52 -31.19 -20.08
C LEU A 563 6.57 -31.02 -21.59
N THR A 564 7.38 -31.82 -22.26
CA THR A 564 7.38 -31.97 -23.72
C THR A 564 6.68 -33.28 -24.08
N SER A 565 5.63 -33.23 -24.90
CA SER A 565 4.99 -34.44 -25.40
C SER A 565 5.88 -35.12 -26.45
N GLN A 566 6.77 -36.01 -26.03
CA GLN A 566 7.42 -36.95 -26.95
C GLN A 566 6.54 -38.20 -27.04
N ARG A 567 5.96 -38.46 -28.23
CA ARG A 567 5.45 -39.81 -28.52
C ARG A 567 6.68 -40.71 -28.69
N GLU A 568 7.00 -41.51 -27.66
CA GLU A 568 7.97 -42.59 -27.82
C GLU A 568 7.42 -43.56 -28.89
N VAL A 569 7.98 -43.50 -30.09
CA VAL A 569 7.72 -44.46 -31.16
C VAL A 569 8.51 -45.73 -30.83
N ASN A 570 7.95 -46.57 -29.96
CA ASN A 570 8.37 -47.95 -29.83
C ASN A 570 7.52 -48.80 -30.79
N GLY A 571 8.14 -49.28 -31.87
CA GLY A 571 7.72 -50.49 -32.60
C GLY A 571 6.68 -50.33 -33.70
N ASP A 572 7.20 -50.18 -34.92
CA ASP A 572 6.88 -50.93 -36.14
C ASP A 572 6.49 -50.10 -37.37
N PHE A 573 7.40 -50.16 -38.34
CA PHE A 573 7.26 -49.68 -39.71
C PHE A 573 6.02 -50.30 -40.38
N LYS A 574 5.04 -49.47 -40.76
CA LYS A 574 4.35 -49.61 -42.06
C LYS A 574 4.17 -48.25 -42.72
N SER A 575 4.59 -48.24 -43.98
CA SER A 575 4.75 -47.14 -44.92
C SER A 575 3.45 -46.45 -45.36
N ASN A 576 3.62 -45.19 -45.75
CA ASN A 576 2.77 -44.37 -46.63
C ASN A 576 1.59 -43.61 -46.02
N GLU A 577 1.86 -42.53 -45.30
CA GLU A 577 1.00 -41.33 -45.33
C GLU A 577 1.85 -40.03 -45.31
N LYS A 578 1.25 -38.97 -45.84
CA LYS A 578 1.88 -37.78 -46.40
C LYS A 578 2.61 -36.90 -45.37
N MET A 579 3.62 -36.22 -45.91
CA MET A 579 4.55 -35.30 -45.28
C MET A 579 3.88 -33.99 -44.82
N ASP A 580 3.10 -34.01 -43.73
CA ASP A 580 2.49 -32.80 -43.13
C ASP A 580 2.56 -32.71 -41.59
N HIS A 581 3.33 -33.58 -40.93
CA HIS A 581 3.49 -33.55 -39.47
C HIS A 581 4.96 -33.42 -39.07
N ILE A 582 5.52 -32.22 -39.25
CA ILE A 582 6.76 -31.85 -38.55
C ILE A 582 6.41 -31.68 -37.07
N ASN A 583 6.74 -32.70 -36.27
CA ASN A 583 6.92 -32.72 -34.81
C ASN A 583 6.43 -31.45 -34.08
N SER A 584 5.13 -31.38 -33.78
CA SER A 584 4.64 -30.48 -32.73
C SER A 584 4.95 -31.13 -31.39
N GLU A 585 6.15 -30.88 -30.86
CA GLU A 585 6.38 -31.04 -29.43
C GLU A 585 5.47 -30.00 -28.74
N ASP A 586 4.36 -30.45 -28.14
CA ASP A 586 3.52 -29.60 -27.32
C ASP A 586 4.17 -29.47 -25.94
N ILE A 587 4.32 -28.21 -25.53
CA ILE A 587 4.99 -27.83 -24.29
C ILE A 587 3.93 -27.37 -23.32
N THR A 588 3.78 -28.11 -22.23
CA THR A 588 2.89 -27.73 -21.13
C THR A 588 3.73 -27.16 -19.98
N TYR A 589 3.52 -25.89 -19.66
CA TYR A 589 4.16 -25.27 -18.49
C TYR A 589 3.51 -25.77 -17.21
N LEU A 590 4.31 -26.33 -16.31
CA LEU A 590 3.81 -26.86 -15.03
C LEU A 590 3.77 -25.81 -13.92
N TYR A 591 4.40 -24.65 -14.13
CA TYR A 591 4.49 -23.55 -13.15
C TYR A 591 5.11 -23.96 -11.79
N LYS A 592 5.77 -25.12 -11.73
CA LYS A 592 6.47 -25.63 -10.54
C LYS A 592 7.97 -25.38 -10.67
N LEU A 593 8.56 -24.75 -9.66
CA LEU A 593 10.00 -24.54 -9.56
C LEU A 593 10.71 -25.86 -9.25
N ALA A 594 11.75 -26.19 -10.01
CA ALA A 594 12.59 -27.36 -9.83
C ALA A 594 14.08 -26.96 -9.75
N PRO A 595 14.89 -27.69 -8.98
CA PRO A 595 16.33 -27.45 -8.94
C PRO A 595 16.98 -27.80 -10.27
N GLY A 596 18.07 -27.10 -10.61
CA GLY A 596 18.80 -27.24 -11.86
C GLY A 596 18.56 -26.11 -12.85
N VAL A 597 19.20 -26.20 -14.02
CA VAL A 597 19.19 -25.18 -15.06
C VAL A 597 18.26 -25.61 -16.18
N CYS A 598 17.56 -24.67 -16.79
CA CYS A 598 16.77 -24.96 -17.99
C CYS A 598 17.70 -25.35 -19.16
N GLU A 599 17.59 -26.59 -19.65
CA GLU A 599 18.46 -27.12 -20.72
C GLU A 599 18.19 -26.53 -22.11
N ARG A 600 17.00 -25.95 -22.34
CA ARG A 600 16.57 -25.43 -23.66
C ARG A 600 15.87 -24.08 -23.56
N SER A 601 16.05 -23.25 -24.58
CA SER A 601 15.30 -22.01 -24.76
C SER A 601 14.01 -22.27 -25.55
N PHE A 602 12.86 -21.83 -25.03
CA PHE A 602 11.55 -22.06 -25.64
C PHE A 602 11.04 -20.90 -26.49
N GLY A 603 11.92 -19.93 -26.81
CA GLY A 603 11.56 -18.73 -27.58
C GLY A 603 10.92 -19.07 -28.94
N PHE A 604 11.41 -20.11 -29.62
CA PHE A 604 10.88 -20.53 -30.92
C PHE A 604 9.47 -21.13 -30.86
N LYS A 605 9.09 -21.79 -29.75
CA LYS A 605 7.72 -22.28 -29.56
C LYS A 605 6.76 -21.13 -29.28
N VAL A 606 7.18 -20.13 -28.51
CA VAL A 606 6.39 -18.91 -28.33
C VAL A 606 6.19 -18.18 -29.66
N ALA A 607 7.22 -18.13 -30.51
CA ALA A 607 7.09 -17.60 -31.87
C ALA A 607 6.10 -18.42 -32.72
N GLN A 608 6.06 -19.74 -32.57
CA GLN A 608 5.07 -20.60 -33.22
C GLN A 608 3.64 -20.30 -32.72
N LEU A 609 3.44 -20.14 -31.40
CA LEU A 609 2.15 -19.78 -30.80
C LEU A 609 1.69 -18.38 -31.24
N ALA A 610 2.63 -17.45 -31.45
CA ALA A 610 2.39 -16.14 -32.03
C ALA A 610 2.14 -16.19 -33.56
N GLN A 611 2.07 -17.39 -34.15
CA GLN A 611 1.77 -17.65 -35.56
C GLN A 611 2.79 -17.02 -36.53
N LEU A 612 4.07 -16.97 -36.15
CA LEU A 612 5.13 -16.58 -37.09
C LEU A 612 5.25 -17.61 -38.21
N PRO A 613 5.61 -17.18 -39.44
CA PRO A 613 5.81 -18.11 -40.56
C PRO A 613 6.85 -19.19 -40.22
N VAL A 614 6.53 -20.44 -40.54
CA VAL A 614 7.38 -21.61 -40.22
C VAL A 614 8.80 -21.43 -40.79
N MET A 615 8.92 -20.85 -41.99
CA MET A 615 10.21 -20.55 -42.62
C MET A 615 11.08 -19.58 -41.79
N CYS A 616 10.47 -18.58 -41.12
CA CYS A 616 11.18 -17.67 -40.23
C CYS A 616 11.69 -18.40 -38.99
N ILE A 617 10.87 -19.28 -38.40
CA ILE A 617 11.23 -20.06 -37.21
C ILE A 617 12.37 -21.03 -37.54
N GLN A 618 12.26 -21.77 -38.65
CA GLN A 618 13.30 -22.69 -39.12
C GLN A 618 14.63 -21.96 -39.35
N ARG A 619 14.59 -20.79 -40.00
CA ARG A 619 15.79 -19.95 -40.20
C ARG A 619 16.37 -19.48 -38.86
N ALA A 620 15.54 -19.07 -37.92
CA ALA A 620 15.97 -18.60 -36.61
C ALA A 620 16.64 -19.70 -35.78
N ILE A 621 16.15 -20.95 -35.84
CA ILE A 621 16.78 -22.12 -35.19
C ILE A 621 18.19 -22.35 -35.73
N VAL A 622 18.36 -22.31 -37.06
CA VAL A 622 19.69 -22.47 -37.69
C VAL A 622 20.65 -21.36 -37.25
N ILE A 623 20.17 -20.13 -37.16
CA ILE A 623 20.99 -18.99 -36.71
C ILE A 623 21.37 -19.13 -35.23
N ALA A 624 20.43 -19.50 -34.36
CA ALA A 624 20.71 -19.69 -32.94
C ALA A 624 21.74 -20.79 -32.68
N GLY A 625 21.63 -21.94 -33.35
CA GLY A 625 22.63 -23.00 -33.24
C GLY A 625 24.02 -22.57 -33.68
N ARG A 626 24.13 -21.71 -34.71
CA ARG A 626 25.42 -21.10 -35.12
C ARG A 626 25.98 -20.16 -34.07
N LEU A 627 25.13 -19.35 -33.43
CA LEU A 627 25.53 -18.42 -32.37
C LEU A 627 26.00 -19.16 -31.11
N GLU A 628 25.27 -20.19 -30.68
CA GLU A 628 25.65 -21.03 -29.54
C GLU A 628 26.98 -21.76 -29.77
N ALA A 629 27.18 -22.29 -30.98
CA ALA A 629 28.44 -22.94 -31.36
C ALA A 629 29.61 -21.93 -31.40
N ALA A 630 29.39 -20.72 -31.92
CA ALA A 630 30.40 -19.67 -31.93
C ALA A 630 30.83 -19.29 -30.51
N VAL A 631 29.89 -19.06 -29.60
CA VAL A 631 30.16 -18.72 -28.19
C VAL A 631 30.89 -19.86 -27.47
N SER A 632 30.47 -21.10 -27.70
CA SER A 632 31.12 -22.29 -27.12
C SER A 632 32.56 -22.49 -27.60
N ASN A 633 32.82 -22.27 -28.90
CA ASN A 633 34.14 -22.40 -29.50
C ASN A 633 35.12 -21.31 -29.00
N TYR A 634 34.66 -20.06 -28.85
CA TYR A 634 35.44 -18.98 -28.25
C TYR A 634 35.83 -19.28 -26.79
N THR A 635 34.90 -19.84 -26.01
CA THR A 635 35.14 -20.21 -24.61
C THR A 635 36.15 -21.36 -24.48
N THR A 636 36.10 -22.32 -25.41
CA THR A 636 36.97 -23.50 -25.44
C THR A 636 38.39 -23.17 -25.92
N GLN A 637 38.55 -22.29 -26.92
CA GLN A 637 39.85 -21.81 -27.40
C GLN A 637 40.60 -20.94 -26.36
N ASN A 638 39.87 -20.14 -25.55
CA ASN A 638 40.48 -19.36 -24.48
C ASN A 638 40.89 -20.21 -23.26
N ARG A 639 40.16 -21.29 -22.96
CA ARG A 639 40.58 -22.27 -21.94
C ARG A 639 41.85 -23.02 -22.35
N THR A 640 41.98 -23.40 -23.62
CA THR A 640 43.19 -24.08 -24.15
C THR A 640 44.41 -23.16 -24.27
N ARG A 641 44.22 -21.85 -24.47
CA ARG A 641 45.32 -20.86 -24.43
C ARG A 641 45.82 -20.54 -23.01
N ARG A 642 44.95 -20.64 -21.99
CA ARG A 642 45.36 -20.47 -20.57
C ARG A 642 46.03 -21.72 -19.98
N SER A 643 45.71 -22.93 -20.46
CA SER A 643 46.39 -24.15 -20.03
C SER A 643 47.72 -24.42 -20.74
N SER A 644 48.00 -23.77 -21.88
CA SER A 644 49.30 -23.85 -22.58
C SER A 644 50.35 -22.83 -22.12
N SER A 645 50.02 -21.95 -21.16
CA SER A 645 50.94 -20.95 -20.60
C SER A 645 51.46 -21.26 -19.19
N ILE A 646 51.16 -22.45 -18.63
CA ILE A 646 51.73 -22.92 -17.35
C ILE A 646 52.39 -24.29 -17.56
N SER A 647 53.64 -24.29 -18.04
CA SER A 647 54.56 -25.43 -17.83
C SER A 647 56.03 -24.98 -17.93
N TYR A 648 56.69 -25.00 -16.76
CA TYR A 648 58.13 -24.99 -16.44
C TYR A 648 59.01 -23.80 -16.88
N SER A 649 59.66 -23.11 -15.93
CA SER A 649 60.93 -23.59 -15.36
C SER A 649 61.20 -23.12 -13.92
N LYS A 650 61.66 -24.05 -13.08
CA LYS A 650 62.35 -23.80 -11.79
C LYS A 650 63.75 -23.27 -12.08
N ASP A 651 64.17 -22.19 -11.40
CA ASP A 651 65.38 -22.16 -10.57
C ASP A 651 65.65 -20.75 -9.99
N GLY A 652 65.95 -20.69 -8.68
CA GLY A 652 66.99 -19.80 -8.14
C GLY A 652 66.66 -18.37 -7.66
N CYS A 653 66.57 -18.23 -6.33
CA CYS A 653 67.15 -17.15 -5.49
C CYS A 653 66.48 -15.75 -5.30
N LYS A 654 66.19 -15.50 -4.01
CA LYS A 654 66.32 -14.27 -3.18
C LYS A 654 65.20 -13.22 -3.09
N VAL A 655 64.57 -13.27 -1.91
CA VAL A 655 64.02 -12.24 -1.00
C VAL A 655 64.25 -10.76 -1.34
N SER A 656 63.15 -9.99 -1.43
CA SER A 656 62.94 -8.70 -0.74
C SER A 656 61.47 -8.25 -0.77
N GLU A 657 61.03 -7.59 0.31
CA GLU A 657 59.69 -7.10 0.70
C GLU A 657 58.96 -6.15 -0.29
N PRO A 658 57.63 -5.91 -0.10
CA PRO A 658 56.81 -5.15 -1.04
C PRO A 658 56.90 -3.64 -0.79
N VAL A 659 57.09 -2.87 -1.87
CA VAL A 659 56.94 -1.40 -1.86
C VAL A 659 55.68 -1.03 -2.66
N GLU A 660 54.84 -0.28 -1.98
CA GLU A 660 53.59 0.36 -2.35
C GLU A 660 53.83 1.52 -3.35
N TYR A 661 53.13 1.57 -4.49
CA TYR A 661 52.96 2.77 -5.34
C TYR A 661 51.66 2.60 -6.16
N VAL A 662 50.56 3.29 -5.83
CA VAL A 662 50.16 4.64 -6.27
C VAL A 662 50.14 4.79 -7.80
N LEU A 663 48.93 4.82 -8.35
CA LEU A 663 48.60 5.17 -9.73
C LEU A 663 48.70 6.69 -9.92
N GLU A 664 49.34 7.14 -11.01
CA GLU A 664 48.80 8.13 -11.96
C GLU A 664 49.73 8.26 -13.20
N PRO A 665 49.25 8.82 -14.34
CA PRO A 665 49.59 8.39 -15.69
C PRO A 665 50.56 9.34 -16.41
N ASP A 666 51.36 8.83 -17.35
CA ASP A 666 51.46 9.36 -18.73
C ASP A 666 52.57 8.72 -19.58
N CYS A 667 52.23 8.55 -20.86
CA CYS A 667 53.06 8.61 -22.08
C CYS A 667 54.16 7.56 -22.39
N LEU A 668 53.85 6.75 -23.41
CA LEU A 668 54.58 6.57 -24.69
C LEU A 668 56.10 6.27 -24.70
N SER A 669 56.46 5.05 -25.11
CA SER A 669 57.34 4.72 -26.27
C SER A 669 57.65 3.21 -26.27
N ALA A 670 57.19 2.46 -27.28
CA ALA A 670 57.88 2.08 -28.52
C ALA A 670 58.64 0.73 -28.41
N GLY A 671 58.14 -0.29 -29.12
CA GLY A 671 58.76 -1.63 -29.18
C GLY A 671 58.08 -2.61 -30.15
N ARG A 672 58.05 -2.29 -31.44
CA ARG A 672 58.01 -3.13 -32.67
C ARG A 672 56.98 -4.27 -32.82
N VAL A 673 56.08 -4.12 -33.81
CA VAL A 673 55.58 -5.20 -34.70
C VAL A 673 55.47 -4.62 -36.13
N GLU A 674 56.41 -4.97 -37.01
CA GLU A 674 56.74 -4.22 -38.25
C GLU A 674 56.01 -4.66 -39.54
N HIS A 675 54.89 -5.40 -39.53
CA HIS A 675 54.26 -5.84 -40.80
C HIS A 675 52.72 -5.88 -40.85
N LEU A 676 52.04 -5.21 -39.93
CA LEU A 676 50.56 -5.05 -39.95
C LEU A 676 50.08 -3.59 -39.86
N ASP A 677 51.00 -2.63 -39.74
CA ASP A 677 50.67 -1.20 -39.52
C ASP A 677 50.46 -0.41 -40.82
N ASP A 678 51.12 -0.77 -41.94
CA ASP A 678 51.06 0.01 -43.19
C ASP A 678 49.63 0.13 -43.76
N MET A 679 48.84 -0.95 -43.71
CA MET A 679 47.45 -0.90 -44.18
C MET A 679 46.56 -0.07 -43.25
N GLY A 680 46.81 -0.15 -41.93
CA GLY A 680 46.09 0.65 -40.94
C GLY A 680 46.37 2.14 -41.11
N GLU A 681 47.61 2.50 -41.42
CA GLU A 681 48.02 3.88 -41.66
C GLU A 681 47.44 4.44 -42.96
N LEU A 682 47.44 3.65 -44.04
CA LEU A 682 46.79 3.98 -45.32
C LEU A 682 45.28 4.21 -45.16
N TYR A 683 44.58 3.35 -44.42
CA TYR A 683 43.16 3.55 -44.12
C TYR A 683 42.93 4.81 -43.27
N ARG A 684 43.78 5.07 -42.28
CA ARG A 684 43.68 6.24 -41.41
C ARG A 684 43.90 7.53 -42.20
N GLU A 685 44.92 7.59 -43.06
CA GLU A 685 45.16 8.75 -43.93
C GLU A 685 44.06 8.95 -44.95
N PHE A 686 43.51 7.88 -45.53
CA PHE A 686 42.36 7.97 -46.43
C PHE A 686 41.18 8.68 -45.77
N PHE A 687 40.77 8.22 -44.58
CA PHE A 687 39.64 8.80 -43.85
C PHE A 687 39.94 10.21 -43.34
N LEU A 688 41.18 10.50 -42.91
CA LEU A 688 41.59 11.85 -42.52
C LEU A 688 41.45 12.84 -43.65
N ASN A 689 41.93 12.51 -44.86
CA ASN A 689 41.82 13.38 -46.02
C ASN A 689 40.36 13.61 -46.45
N LEU A 690 39.50 12.58 -46.34
CA LEU A 690 38.06 12.72 -46.56
C LEU A 690 37.42 13.65 -45.53
N ASN A 691 37.82 13.54 -44.27
CA ASN A 691 37.27 14.38 -43.20
C ASN A 691 37.74 15.84 -43.33
N PHE A 692 39.00 16.08 -43.69
CA PHE A 692 39.49 17.42 -44.00
C PHE A 692 38.77 18.04 -45.20
N ALA A 693 38.52 17.27 -46.25
CA ALA A 693 37.69 17.74 -47.37
C ALA A 693 36.24 18.03 -46.98
N LEU A 694 35.69 17.37 -45.96
CA LEU A 694 34.33 17.66 -45.48
C LEU A 694 34.28 18.92 -44.61
N LEU A 695 35.34 19.18 -43.85
CA LEU A 695 35.44 20.31 -42.91
C LEU A 695 35.91 21.61 -43.58
N GLU A 696 36.54 21.55 -44.76
CA GLU A 696 36.98 22.73 -45.50
C GLU A 696 35.82 23.34 -46.32
N GLU A 697 35.20 24.41 -45.79
CA GLU A 697 34.01 25.03 -46.38
C GLU A 697 34.29 26.29 -47.23
N HIS A 698 35.53 26.79 -47.24
CA HIS A 698 35.84 28.12 -47.79
C HIS A 698 36.93 28.17 -48.87
N ASP A 699 37.66 27.07 -49.11
CA ASP A 699 38.72 26.96 -50.12
C ASP A 699 38.53 25.71 -50.98
N ASP A 700 37.85 25.89 -52.12
CA ASP A 700 37.46 24.80 -53.02
C ASP A 700 38.67 24.08 -53.66
N ASP A 701 39.77 24.79 -53.89
CA ASP A 701 40.98 24.20 -54.48
C ASP A 701 41.68 23.26 -53.47
N ARG A 702 41.70 23.67 -52.20
CA ARG A 702 42.28 22.87 -51.12
C ARG A 702 41.41 21.66 -50.78
N ARG A 703 40.09 21.84 -50.82
CA ARG A 703 39.11 20.75 -50.70
C ARG A 703 39.28 19.72 -51.82
N LEU A 704 39.48 20.17 -53.06
CA LEU A 704 39.72 19.30 -54.20
C LEU A 704 41.04 18.53 -54.06
N GLN A 705 42.11 19.16 -53.55
CA GLN A 705 43.38 18.49 -53.28
C GLN A 705 43.24 17.33 -52.28
N PHE A 706 42.54 17.53 -51.16
CA PHE A 706 42.29 16.48 -50.18
C PHE A 706 41.46 15.32 -50.76
N LEU A 707 40.46 15.62 -51.59
CA LEU A 707 39.69 14.59 -52.29
C LEU A 707 40.52 13.81 -53.31
N MET A 708 41.44 14.47 -54.03
CA MET A 708 42.35 13.81 -54.96
C MET A 708 43.35 12.91 -54.24
N GLN A 709 43.87 13.33 -53.09
CA GLN A 709 44.74 12.51 -52.24
C GLN A 709 43.99 11.29 -51.67
N ALA A 710 42.78 11.49 -51.13
CA ALA A 710 41.94 10.39 -50.67
C ALA A 710 41.64 9.40 -51.81
N ARG A 711 41.34 9.88 -53.03
CA ARG A 711 41.12 9.01 -54.19
C ARG A 711 42.37 8.21 -54.57
N SER A 712 43.56 8.79 -54.48
CA SER A 712 44.83 8.08 -54.75
C SER A 712 45.09 6.98 -53.72
N LEU A 713 44.88 7.28 -52.43
CA LEU A 713 45.03 6.32 -51.34
C LEU A 713 44.00 5.18 -51.44
N ALA A 714 42.76 5.49 -51.83
CA ALA A 714 41.76 4.46 -52.11
C ALA A 714 42.16 3.54 -53.28
N ALA A 715 42.75 4.10 -54.35
CA ALA A 715 43.24 3.28 -55.46
C ALA A 715 44.38 2.35 -55.02
N GLN A 716 45.28 2.80 -54.14
CA GLN A 716 46.33 1.97 -53.57
C GLN A 716 45.77 0.86 -52.66
N LEU A 717 44.79 1.19 -51.80
CA LEU A 717 44.08 0.23 -50.94
C LEU A 717 43.28 -0.83 -51.72
N ILE A 718 42.83 -0.53 -52.94
CA ILE A 718 42.14 -1.49 -53.81
C ILE A 718 43.14 -2.38 -54.57
N SER A 719 44.36 -1.90 -54.80
CA SER A 719 45.42 -2.63 -55.52
C SER A 719 46.36 -3.45 -54.63
N SER A 720 46.27 -3.30 -53.30
CA SER A 720 46.98 -4.06 -52.27
C SER A 720 46.06 -5.09 -51.64
#